data_AF-A0A660VGI9-F1
#
_entry.id   AF-A0A660VGI9-F1
#
_cell.length_a   1.000
_cell.length_b   1.000
_cell.length_c   1.000
_cell.angle_alpha   90.00
_cell.angle_beta   90.00
_cell.angle_gamma   90.00
#
_symmetry.space_group_name_H-M   'P 1'
#
loop_
_entity.id
_entity.type
_entity.pdbx_description
1 polymer ?
#
loop_
_entity_poly.entity_id
_entity_poly.type
_entity_poly.pdbx_seq_one_letter_code
_entity_poly.pdbx_strand_id
1 'polypeptide(L)'
;MRSSRNLIHAALAFFAVLSFSSAAWAANVIGINGINYPGNNVSEITLTAVLNSVGGEPSAVEFQYRVEDGDWIPIGTDDDPDDGFSVVWNTGDIFSWTVFVRARTLPDGSWYQSESFKSFNIMTGPITGIMSPATGSITLTASVNAPQPYVFPNPFPEGQANYTLYSAASYTGENLDTPERGNISLIRTNFQGSGTITVKFNIWPGPSSPSTTATYSSSAFAVSTGIQRFPLNISNVPAGSFVGFTVTSNNTNCYVIYYGWAGASGQPMPSYGSLYYKYTTNNTWYSTTSYSGPAIEYTLQNPYVAPTGVQFAYKDGATGKIHMIGDATHNADGTYSITWDSTGFGSDRTYIGSRVRTNTDWCSWSWQGPYTVVNPVTFTFTNNVGHGKVSLDDVEYDVPETKVWNYLETHTVSVPLYLDEEENSRRRFRRWNVGGNRIQTFKISMDTPVNWVAYYVRQYRYETTTPYGTIHGDFTGWYDYRTRLRTYVEQYVIVGGGDRYACTGWIATGSLSDGASNDTGYFRLTAPTTVLWQWAKQYYFDVSTPHGQVYGSTTGWYSEGATLASYVDSPVAIDDDRRWVCVGWTGTGSIGDGSVSYTGQFQITQETTVVFNWRLQYRLRVDANYGTIMPDKRWFFEGETVELSAYSPGNTAKQRFFWQGWTGTDIGGTPAGDPTMTVTMDKPRSYEAHWRAEYYLMAVAQNGALAGDYDGWYPDGATVQIGAVPPAPEPGVRFVVGWSGTGFTEVEPAPDAPNPIEVTLNGPVSVFATWVRQFALQIINPQGVGTPSPAPGTYWYYSGERVRGWTDFRSAGMICAGFIGTGSAPSGDEPYFEFLITEPSTVTWNWAPPEMAPAPE
;
A
#
# COMPACT_ATOMS: atom_id res chain seq x y z
N MET A 1 -18.06 50.18 29.08
CA MET A 1 -16.86 50.35 28.22
C MET A 1 -17.26 49.75 26.87
N ARG A 2 -17.51 50.55 25.82
CA ARG A 2 -16.55 51.07 24.80
C ARG A 2 -15.75 49.94 24.13
N SER A 3 -15.69 49.80 22.79
CA SER A 3 -16.10 50.65 21.65
C SER A 3 -16.54 49.77 20.44
N SER A 4 -17.61 49.99 19.67
CA SER A 4 -18.01 51.10 18.76
C SER A 4 -16.99 51.35 17.63
N ARG A 5 -17.28 51.29 16.31
CA ARG A 5 -18.49 51.34 15.42
C ARG A 5 -18.25 50.42 14.19
N ASN A 6 -19.12 50.04 13.23
CA ASN A 6 -20.56 50.09 12.89
C ASN A 6 -20.81 48.91 11.85
N LEU A 7 -21.97 48.32 11.52
CA LEU A 7 -23.33 48.76 11.07
C LEU A 7 -23.35 49.32 9.62
N ILE A 8 -24.04 48.77 8.61
CA ILE A 8 -25.24 47.86 8.47
C ILE A 8 -25.06 47.00 7.17
N HIS A 9 -25.32 45.67 7.03
CA HIS A 9 -26.49 44.77 7.27
C HIS A 9 -27.66 44.89 6.24
N ALA A 10 -28.43 43.87 5.84
CA ALA A 10 -28.31 42.39 5.81
C ALA A 10 -29.41 41.79 4.88
N ALA A 11 -29.49 40.45 4.73
CA ALA A 11 -30.15 39.78 3.59
C ALA A 11 -31.53 39.09 3.84
N LEU A 12 -32.24 38.86 2.71
CA LEU A 12 -33.18 37.78 2.32
C LEU A 12 -34.48 37.40 3.12
N ALA A 13 -35.60 37.53 2.39
CA ALA A 13 -36.62 36.50 2.05
C ALA A 13 -37.55 35.82 3.08
N PHE A 14 -38.88 35.90 2.82
CA PHE A 14 -39.76 34.74 2.53
C PHE A 14 -41.09 35.18 1.85
N PHE A 15 -41.82 34.24 1.22
CA PHE A 15 -43.14 34.44 0.54
C PHE A 15 -44.31 34.27 1.56
N ALA A 16 -45.64 34.36 1.27
CA ALA A 16 -46.48 34.23 0.06
C ALA A 16 -47.95 34.67 0.42
N VAL A 17 -48.94 35.07 -0.41
CA VAL A 17 -49.15 35.64 -1.78
C VAL A 17 -50.55 36.32 -1.76
N LEU A 18 -50.83 37.43 -2.49
CA LEU A 18 -52.06 37.67 -3.32
C LEU A 18 -52.21 39.11 -3.88
N SER A 19 -52.15 39.20 -5.22
CA SER A 19 -52.84 40.16 -6.12
C SER A 19 -53.16 41.61 -5.67
N PHE A 20 -52.33 42.56 -6.11
CA PHE A 20 -52.78 43.80 -6.79
C PHE A 20 -51.61 44.35 -7.63
N SER A 21 -51.53 44.00 -8.92
CA SER A 21 -50.56 44.57 -9.85
C SER A 21 -51.17 45.76 -10.58
N SER A 22 -50.65 46.97 -10.33
CA SER A 22 -50.93 48.14 -11.15
C SER A 22 -50.48 47.90 -12.59
N ALA A 23 -51.28 48.31 -13.57
CA ALA A 23 -50.84 48.39 -14.95
C ALA A 23 -49.74 49.48 -15.07
N ALA A 24 -48.48 49.06 -15.00
CA ALA A 24 -47.35 49.91 -15.31
C ALA A 24 -47.39 50.22 -16.81
N TRP A 25 -47.36 51.50 -17.17
CA TRP A 25 -47.28 51.89 -18.58
C TRP A 25 -45.86 51.58 -19.04
N ALA A 26 -45.70 50.61 -19.94
CA ALA A 26 -44.42 50.34 -20.58
C ALA A 26 -44.04 51.52 -21.48
N ALA A 27 -42.74 51.77 -21.64
CA ALA A 27 -42.25 52.69 -22.65
C ALA A 27 -42.75 52.26 -24.04
N ASN A 28 -42.96 53.24 -24.92
CA ASN A 28 -43.33 53.03 -26.32
C ASN A 28 -42.22 53.56 -27.22
N VAL A 29 -42.07 52.94 -28.40
CA VAL A 29 -41.11 53.40 -29.42
C VAL A 29 -41.59 54.73 -30.02
N ILE A 30 -40.68 55.70 -30.09
CA ILE A 30 -40.89 57.06 -30.63
C ILE A 30 -39.97 57.39 -31.81
N GLY A 31 -39.10 56.47 -32.24
CA GLY A 31 -38.30 56.58 -33.45
C GLY A 31 -37.36 55.38 -33.62
N ILE A 32 -36.69 55.27 -34.77
CA ILE A 32 -35.71 54.22 -35.06
C ILE A 32 -34.40 54.85 -35.55
N ASN A 33 -33.30 54.55 -34.85
CA ASN A 33 -31.94 54.93 -35.22
C ASN A 33 -31.28 53.84 -36.07
N GLY A 34 -30.15 54.18 -36.71
CA GLY A 34 -29.40 53.29 -37.61
C GLY A 34 -29.65 53.54 -39.10
N ILE A 35 -30.71 54.28 -39.43
CA ILE A 35 -31.12 54.59 -40.80
C ILE A 35 -30.36 55.81 -41.33
N ASN A 36 -29.67 55.64 -42.45
CA ASN A 36 -29.08 56.71 -43.23
C ASN A 36 -30.14 57.31 -44.18
N TYR A 37 -31.02 58.16 -43.65
CA TYR A 37 -32.10 58.81 -44.42
C TYR A 37 -31.66 59.51 -45.72
N PRO A 38 -30.57 60.32 -45.76
CA PRO A 38 -30.11 60.92 -47.01
C PRO A 38 -29.39 59.94 -47.95
N GLY A 39 -28.83 58.86 -47.42
CA GLY A 39 -27.99 57.89 -48.15
C GLY A 39 -28.68 56.56 -48.47
N ASN A 40 -27.92 55.66 -49.10
CA ASN A 40 -28.37 54.30 -49.40
C ASN A 40 -28.10 53.39 -48.19
N ASN A 41 -29.09 52.59 -47.79
CA ASN A 41 -28.98 51.66 -46.67
C ASN A 41 -28.78 50.26 -47.24
N VAL A 42 -27.54 49.78 -47.26
CA VAL A 42 -27.15 48.49 -47.84
C VAL A 42 -26.61 47.57 -46.76
N SER A 43 -26.69 46.26 -47.03
CA SER A 43 -26.11 45.22 -46.18
C SER A 43 -26.72 45.13 -44.78
N GLU A 44 -25.93 44.70 -43.81
CA GLU A 44 -26.26 44.68 -42.38
C GLU A 44 -26.25 46.10 -41.78
N ILE A 45 -27.43 46.61 -41.46
CA ILE A 45 -27.64 47.85 -40.70
C ILE A 45 -28.08 47.50 -39.28
N THR A 46 -27.45 48.08 -38.26
CA THR A 46 -27.93 47.98 -36.88
C THR A 46 -29.03 49.00 -36.67
N LEU A 47 -30.26 48.54 -36.47
CA LEU A 47 -31.37 49.36 -36.02
C LEU A 47 -31.36 49.44 -34.50
N THR A 48 -31.71 50.58 -33.93
CA THR A 48 -31.86 50.74 -32.47
C THR A 48 -33.14 51.50 -32.17
N ALA A 49 -33.93 51.01 -31.20
CA ALA A 49 -35.18 51.65 -30.83
C ALA A 49 -34.96 52.92 -29.99
N VAL A 50 -35.74 53.97 -30.25
CA VAL A 50 -35.80 55.15 -29.39
C VAL A 50 -37.08 55.07 -28.57
N LEU A 51 -36.95 55.01 -27.24
CA LEU A 51 -38.08 54.86 -26.31
C LEU A 51 -38.48 56.21 -25.67
N ASN A 52 -39.74 56.35 -25.25
CA ASN A 52 -40.18 57.51 -24.47
C ASN A 52 -39.85 57.39 -22.97
N SER A 53 -39.43 58.50 -22.35
CA SER A 53 -38.96 58.59 -20.96
C SER A 53 -40.08 58.61 -19.89
N VAL A 54 -41.25 58.05 -20.21
CA VAL A 54 -42.49 58.20 -19.40
C VAL A 54 -43.03 56.85 -18.90
N GLY A 55 -42.51 55.74 -19.42
CA GLY A 55 -42.82 54.38 -18.97
C GLY A 55 -41.60 53.67 -18.38
N GLY A 56 -41.82 52.52 -17.74
CA GLY A 56 -40.73 51.60 -17.39
C GLY A 56 -40.15 50.94 -18.63
N GLU A 57 -38.93 50.42 -18.51
CA GLU A 57 -38.26 49.68 -19.59
C GLU A 57 -39.11 48.46 -20.03
N PRO A 58 -39.25 48.22 -21.35
CA PRO A 58 -40.04 47.12 -21.89
C PRO A 58 -39.29 45.79 -21.71
N SER A 59 -39.99 44.66 -21.80
CA SER A 59 -39.35 43.34 -21.73
C SER A 59 -38.73 42.88 -23.04
N ALA A 60 -39.04 43.55 -24.16
CA ALA A 60 -38.47 43.32 -25.50
C ALA A 60 -38.95 44.38 -26.49
N VAL A 61 -38.26 44.51 -27.64
CA VAL A 61 -38.71 45.27 -28.82
C VAL A 61 -38.75 44.36 -30.05
N GLU A 62 -39.87 44.36 -30.77
CA GLU A 62 -40.01 43.70 -32.07
C GLU A 62 -39.80 44.72 -33.20
N PHE A 63 -38.96 44.36 -34.19
CA PHE A 63 -38.72 45.12 -35.41
C PHE A 63 -39.28 44.39 -36.64
N GLN A 64 -39.93 45.13 -37.53
CA GLN A 64 -40.49 44.61 -38.80
C GLN A 64 -40.21 45.58 -39.95
N TYR A 65 -40.00 45.05 -41.16
CA TYR A 65 -39.91 45.85 -42.38
C TYR A 65 -40.99 45.49 -43.39
N ARG A 66 -41.21 46.36 -44.39
CA ARG A 66 -41.85 46.00 -45.66
C ARG A 66 -41.20 46.75 -46.81
N VAL A 67 -41.29 46.18 -48.01
CA VAL A 67 -40.93 46.86 -49.25
C VAL A 67 -42.22 47.38 -49.88
N GLU A 68 -42.25 48.69 -50.16
CA GLU A 68 -43.39 49.40 -50.75
C GLU A 68 -44.70 49.10 -49.99
N ASP A 69 -45.78 48.72 -50.68
CA ASP A 69 -47.06 48.38 -50.08
C ASP A 69 -47.21 46.88 -49.71
N GLY A 70 -46.11 46.15 -49.63
CA GLY A 70 -46.08 44.73 -49.24
C GLY A 70 -46.42 44.45 -47.77
N ASP A 71 -46.53 43.16 -47.46
CA ASP A 71 -46.71 42.66 -46.10
C ASP A 71 -45.53 43.00 -45.19
N TRP A 72 -45.80 43.12 -43.88
CA TRP A 72 -44.77 43.35 -42.87
C TRP A 72 -44.07 42.04 -42.47
N ILE A 73 -42.76 42.00 -42.67
CA ILE A 73 -41.87 40.87 -42.44
C ILE A 73 -41.06 41.15 -41.16
N PRO A 74 -40.99 40.21 -40.20
CA PRO A 74 -40.09 40.32 -39.04
C PRO A 74 -38.63 40.47 -39.43
N ILE A 75 -37.96 41.44 -38.82
CA ILE A 75 -36.49 41.52 -38.78
C ILE A 75 -35.99 40.63 -37.64
N GLY A 76 -36.57 40.83 -36.46
CA GLY A 76 -36.21 40.15 -35.23
C GLY A 76 -36.90 40.80 -34.03
N THR A 77 -36.72 40.16 -32.88
CA THR A 77 -37.07 40.70 -31.57
C THR A 77 -35.81 40.70 -30.73
N ASP A 78 -35.58 41.79 -30.00
CA ASP A 78 -34.52 41.88 -29.00
C ASP A 78 -35.15 41.94 -27.59
N ASP A 79 -34.61 41.15 -26.67
CA ASP A 79 -35.02 41.03 -25.27
C ASP A 79 -33.94 41.48 -24.27
N ASP A 80 -32.84 42.09 -24.73
CA ASP A 80 -31.80 42.69 -23.87
C ASP A 80 -32.02 44.22 -23.66
N PRO A 81 -32.33 44.68 -22.43
CA PRO A 81 -32.44 46.11 -22.15
C PRO A 81 -31.08 46.84 -22.05
N ASP A 82 -29.97 46.15 -21.78
CA ASP A 82 -28.67 46.77 -21.49
C ASP A 82 -27.97 47.31 -22.76
N ASP A 83 -28.38 46.88 -23.95
CA ASP A 83 -27.82 47.30 -25.25
C ASP A 83 -28.51 48.55 -25.86
N GLY A 84 -29.74 48.85 -25.41
CA GLY A 84 -30.60 49.90 -25.97
C GLY A 84 -31.72 49.40 -26.90
N PHE A 85 -31.95 48.09 -26.95
CA PHE A 85 -32.83 47.37 -27.87
C PHE A 85 -32.43 47.55 -29.34
N SER A 86 -31.49 46.71 -29.79
CA SER A 86 -30.90 46.75 -31.12
C SER A 86 -31.08 45.46 -31.93
N VAL A 87 -31.16 45.60 -33.25
CA VAL A 87 -31.18 44.43 -34.15
C VAL A 87 -30.32 44.69 -35.38
N VAL A 88 -29.42 43.75 -35.67
CA VAL A 88 -28.63 43.74 -36.90
C VAL A 88 -29.49 43.19 -38.03
N TRP A 89 -30.02 44.08 -38.87
CA TRP A 89 -30.82 43.71 -40.02
C TRP A 89 -29.98 43.61 -41.28
N ASN A 90 -29.82 42.40 -41.79
CA ASN A 90 -29.34 42.18 -43.15
C ASN A 90 -30.46 42.55 -44.16
N THR A 91 -30.31 43.68 -44.86
CA THR A 91 -31.26 44.16 -45.88
C THR A 91 -31.32 43.31 -47.17
N GLY A 92 -30.52 42.24 -47.25
CA GLY A 92 -30.66 41.16 -48.24
C GLY A 92 -30.65 41.61 -49.70
N ASP A 93 -31.56 41.04 -50.49
CA ASP A 93 -31.72 41.35 -51.92
C ASP A 93 -32.60 42.61 -52.16
N ILE A 94 -32.91 43.42 -51.14
CA ILE A 94 -33.85 44.53 -51.27
C ILE A 94 -33.26 45.64 -52.15
N PHE A 95 -33.92 45.85 -53.29
CA PHE A 95 -33.73 46.97 -54.20
C PHE A 95 -35.04 47.76 -54.33
N SER A 96 -35.24 48.78 -53.49
CA SER A 96 -36.39 49.69 -53.57
C SER A 96 -36.09 51.07 -52.97
N TRP A 97 -36.77 52.08 -53.52
CA TRP A 97 -36.77 53.46 -53.05
C TRP A 97 -37.56 53.67 -51.76
N THR A 98 -38.51 52.79 -51.47
CA THR A 98 -39.49 52.96 -50.39
C THR A 98 -39.57 51.68 -49.55
N VAL A 99 -38.56 51.49 -48.72
CA VAL A 99 -38.57 50.48 -47.66
C VAL A 99 -39.07 51.14 -46.39
N PHE A 100 -40.05 50.53 -45.73
CA PHE A 100 -40.50 50.97 -44.41
C PHE A 100 -39.97 50.03 -43.34
N VAL A 101 -39.59 50.58 -42.19
CA VAL A 101 -39.28 49.81 -40.98
C VAL A 101 -40.05 50.37 -39.80
N ARG A 102 -40.56 49.49 -38.94
CA ARG A 102 -41.32 49.82 -37.74
C ARG A 102 -40.84 49.00 -36.55
N ALA A 103 -41.06 49.54 -35.36
CA ALA A 103 -40.72 48.87 -34.11
C ALA A 103 -41.84 49.06 -33.08
N ARG A 104 -42.02 48.09 -32.18
CA ARG A 104 -42.90 48.19 -31.01
C ARG A 104 -42.27 47.53 -29.80
N THR A 105 -42.64 47.99 -28.61
CA THR A 105 -42.37 47.26 -27.37
C THR A 105 -43.31 46.07 -27.24
N LEU A 106 -42.85 44.97 -26.64
CA LEU A 106 -43.66 43.79 -26.36
C LEU A 106 -44.04 43.71 -24.87
N PRO A 107 -45.17 43.05 -24.51
CA PRO A 107 -46.15 42.44 -25.42
C PRO A 107 -47.16 43.43 -26.03
N ASP A 108 -47.44 44.54 -25.34
CA ASP A 108 -48.64 45.36 -25.59
C ASP A 108 -48.37 46.70 -26.32
N GLY A 109 -47.14 46.96 -26.77
CA GLY A 109 -46.79 48.16 -27.51
C GLY A 109 -47.45 48.21 -28.89
N SER A 110 -47.84 49.41 -29.31
CA SER A 110 -48.47 49.64 -30.61
C SER A 110 -47.46 50.14 -31.65
N TRP A 111 -47.71 49.82 -32.92
CA TRP A 111 -46.90 50.25 -34.06
C TRP A 111 -47.11 51.74 -34.39
N TYR A 112 -46.69 52.64 -33.50
CA TYR A 112 -46.89 54.09 -33.65
C TYR A 112 -45.86 54.78 -34.54
N GLN A 113 -44.75 54.12 -34.89
CA GLN A 113 -43.68 54.67 -35.72
C GLN A 113 -43.34 53.74 -36.88
N SER A 114 -43.24 54.30 -38.08
CA SER A 114 -42.72 53.62 -39.27
C SER A 114 -41.84 54.58 -40.06
N GLU A 115 -40.53 54.35 -40.04
CA GLU A 115 -39.55 55.13 -40.75
C GLU A 115 -39.43 54.65 -42.20
N SER A 116 -39.34 55.58 -43.15
CA SER A 116 -39.19 55.27 -44.58
C SER A 116 -37.78 55.62 -45.09
N PHE A 117 -37.16 54.69 -45.81
CA PHE A 117 -35.80 54.83 -46.32
C PHE A 117 -35.60 54.03 -47.63
N LYS A 118 -34.43 54.19 -48.26
CA LYS A 118 -34.06 53.52 -49.51
C LYS A 118 -32.94 52.49 -49.32
N SER A 119 -33.08 51.34 -50.00
CA SER A 119 -32.13 50.23 -50.02
C SER A 119 -31.90 49.78 -51.46
N PHE A 120 -30.66 49.84 -51.93
CA PHE A 120 -30.25 49.35 -53.24
C PHE A 120 -29.08 48.38 -53.08
N ASN A 121 -29.35 47.17 -52.59
CA ASN A 121 -28.32 46.13 -52.55
C ASN A 121 -27.99 45.66 -53.97
N ILE A 122 -26.69 45.63 -54.29
CA ILE A 122 -26.19 45.05 -55.54
C ILE A 122 -25.67 43.66 -55.21
N MET A 123 -26.29 42.65 -55.81
CA MET A 123 -25.93 41.24 -55.63
C MET A 123 -25.21 40.68 -56.85
N THR A 124 -24.33 39.72 -56.59
CA THR A 124 -23.72 38.89 -57.62
C THR A 124 -24.76 38.01 -58.31
N GLY A 125 -24.50 37.66 -59.56
CA GLY A 125 -25.13 36.51 -60.20
C GLY A 125 -24.59 35.19 -59.63
N PRO A 126 -25.04 34.04 -60.17
CA PRO A 126 -24.62 32.72 -59.67
C PRO A 126 -23.10 32.55 -59.63
N ILE A 127 -22.61 31.92 -58.56
CA ILE A 127 -21.20 31.55 -58.42
C ILE A 127 -20.97 30.28 -59.24
N THR A 128 -19.94 30.31 -60.08
CA THR A 128 -19.56 29.25 -61.00
C THR A 128 -18.13 28.79 -60.73
N GLY A 129 -17.76 27.63 -61.27
CA GLY A 129 -16.46 27.00 -60.99
C GLY A 129 -16.39 26.22 -59.67
N ILE A 130 -17.51 26.09 -58.95
CA ILE A 130 -17.62 25.27 -57.73
C ILE A 130 -17.62 23.78 -58.13
N MET A 131 -16.44 23.17 -58.09
CA MET A 131 -16.20 21.75 -58.37
C MET A 131 -15.21 21.19 -57.34
N SER A 132 -15.41 19.94 -56.89
CA SER A 132 -14.46 19.30 -55.96
C SER A 132 -13.11 19.12 -56.68
N PRO A 133 -12.01 19.69 -56.17
CA PRO A 133 -10.77 19.73 -56.92
C PRO A 133 -9.93 18.49 -56.65
N ALA A 134 -9.41 17.85 -57.70
CA ALA A 134 -8.43 16.76 -57.55
C ALA A 134 -7.07 17.23 -56.99
N THR A 135 -6.88 18.54 -56.79
CA THR A 135 -5.61 19.21 -56.50
C THR A 135 -5.71 20.28 -55.40
N GLY A 136 -6.83 20.36 -54.67
CA GLY A 136 -7.03 21.36 -53.61
C GLY A 136 -7.40 22.78 -54.08
N SER A 137 -7.31 23.10 -55.37
CA SER A 137 -7.53 24.47 -55.87
C SER A 137 -8.87 24.62 -56.62
N ILE A 138 -9.73 25.54 -56.19
CA ILE A 138 -11.04 25.84 -56.82
C ILE A 138 -11.06 27.29 -57.33
N THR A 139 -11.26 27.49 -58.63
CA THR A 139 -11.48 28.84 -59.18
C THR A 139 -12.96 29.19 -59.13
N LEU A 140 -13.31 30.20 -58.33
CA LEU A 140 -14.66 30.74 -58.19
C LEU A 140 -14.84 31.95 -59.10
N THR A 141 -15.96 32.03 -59.83
CA THR A 141 -16.30 33.16 -60.71
C THR A 141 -17.76 33.57 -60.55
N ALA A 142 -18.03 34.86 -60.41
CA ALA A 142 -19.40 35.42 -60.37
C ALA A 142 -19.52 36.68 -61.23
N SER A 143 -20.71 36.93 -61.79
CA SER A 143 -21.06 38.21 -62.42
C SER A 143 -21.64 39.19 -61.40
N VAL A 144 -21.78 40.47 -61.76
CA VAL A 144 -22.58 41.45 -61.01
C VAL A 144 -23.79 41.85 -61.85
N ASN A 145 -24.99 41.79 -61.27
CA ASN A 145 -26.23 42.11 -62.00
C ASN A 145 -26.46 43.63 -62.03
N ALA A 146 -26.78 44.17 -63.22
CA ALA A 146 -27.13 45.59 -63.37
C ALA A 146 -28.62 45.83 -63.03
N PRO A 147 -28.97 46.90 -62.29
CA PRO A 147 -30.35 47.18 -61.89
C PRO A 147 -31.23 47.73 -63.03
N GLN A 148 -32.54 47.62 -62.85
CA GLN A 148 -33.55 48.05 -63.82
C GLN A 148 -33.89 49.56 -63.71
N PRO A 149 -34.46 50.19 -64.77
CA PRO A 149 -34.98 51.56 -64.70
C PRO A 149 -36.18 51.69 -63.76
N TYR A 150 -36.40 52.89 -63.19
CA TYR A 150 -37.47 53.16 -62.24
C TYR A 150 -38.43 54.27 -62.72
N VAL A 151 -39.66 54.29 -62.22
CA VAL A 151 -40.69 55.30 -62.55
C VAL A 151 -41.10 56.03 -61.28
N PHE A 152 -41.04 57.36 -61.30
CA PHE A 152 -41.24 58.21 -60.14
C PHE A 152 -42.29 59.32 -60.40
N PRO A 153 -43.23 59.58 -59.47
CA PRO A 153 -43.60 58.73 -58.34
C PRO A 153 -44.21 57.39 -58.81
N ASN A 154 -44.61 56.55 -57.85
CA ASN A 154 -45.18 55.22 -58.06
C ASN A 154 -46.35 55.25 -59.11
N PRO A 155 -46.47 54.28 -60.05
CA PRO A 155 -47.37 54.43 -61.18
C PRO A 155 -48.84 54.66 -60.83
N PHE A 156 -49.50 55.60 -61.53
CA PHE A 156 -50.91 55.88 -61.33
C PHE A 156 -51.80 54.65 -61.60
N PRO A 157 -52.75 54.32 -60.72
CA PRO A 157 -53.81 53.37 -61.04
C PRO A 157 -54.66 53.86 -62.22
N GLU A 158 -54.85 53.00 -63.23
CA GLU A 158 -55.70 53.30 -64.39
C GLU A 158 -57.19 53.36 -63.98
N GLY A 159 -57.64 54.53 -63.50
CA GLY A 159 -59.05 54.75 -63.14
C GLY A 159 -59.40 56.04 -62.40
N GLN A 160 -58.46 56.73 -61.74
CA GLN A 160 -58.76 58.01 -61.07
C GLN A 160 -58.81 59.20 -62.04
N ALA A 161 -59.70 60.17 -61.77
CA ALA A 161 -60.27 61.01 -62.81
C ALA A 161 -60.37 62.52 -62.48
N ASN A 162 -60.35 63.31 -63.56
CA ASN A 162 -60.82 64.70 -63.69
C ASN A 162 -60.06 65.82 -62.96
N TYR A 163 -59.37 66.68 -63.73
CA TYR A 163 -58.73 67.91 -63.25
C TYR A 163 -58.98 69.10 -64.21
N THR A 164 -59.62 70.16 -63.72
CA THR A 164 -60.14 71.27 -64.54
C THR A 164 -59.35 72.57 -64.33
N LEU A 165 -58.98 73.25 -65.43
CA LEU A 165 -57.99 74.34 -65.47
C LEU A 165 -58.36 75.72 -64.84
N TYR A 166 -59.39 75.86 -64.00
CA TYR A 166 -59.90 77.19 -63.56
C TYR A 166 -60.47 77.26 -62.12
N SER A 167 -59.66 77.53 -61.06
CA SER A 167 -60.03 78.21 -59.76
C SER A 167 -58.82 78.28 -58.75
N ALA A 168 -58.97 78.76 -57.49
CA ALA A 168 -57.85 79.01 -56.51
C ALA A 168 -58.21 79.17 -54.98
N ALA A 169 -57.44 78.63 -53.97
CA ALA A 169 -57.39 79.10 -52.53
C ALA A 169 -56.32 78.45 -51.56
N SER A 170 -55.62 79.17 -50.64
CA SER A 170 -54.30 78.78 -50.04
C SER A 170 -54.12 77.70 -48.94
N TYR A 171 -52.96 76.99 -48.96
CA TYR A 171 -52.07 76.77 -47.76
C TYR A 171 -50.57 76.48 -48.09
N THR A 172 -49.68 76.39 -47.07
CA THR A 172 -48.19 76.30 -47.21
C THR A 172 -47.46 75.47 -46.13
N GLY A 173 -46.45 74.68 -46.52
CA GLY A 173 -45.41 74.04 -45.67
C GLY A 173 -45.76 72.64 -45.12
N GLU A 174 -44.83 71.72 -44.81
CA GLU A 174 -43.38 71.62 -45.08
C GLU A 174 -42.93 70.13 -45.05
N ASN A 175 -41.80 69.79 -45.71
CA ASN A 175 -41.24 68.46 -46.09
C ASN A 175 -41.36 68.16 -47.60
N LEU A 176 -40.24 67.79 -48.24
CA LEU A 176 -40.14 67.63 -49.70
C LEU A 176 -39.29 66.41 -50.05
N ASP A 177 -39.89 65.39 -50.66
CA ASP A 177 -39.15 64.32 -51.33
C ASP A 177 -38.44 64.89 -52.56
N THR A 178 -37.16 65.20 -52.42
CA THR A 178 -36.33 65.67 -53.54
C THR A 178 -35.90 64.50 -54.40
N PRO A 179 -36.16 64.48 -55.72
CA PRO A 179 -35.62 63.46 -56.60
C PRO A 179 -34.08 63.54 -56.62
N GLU A 180 -33.43 62.38 -56.75
CA GLU A 180 -31.99 62.28 -56.87
C GLU A 180 -31.46 62.77 -58.23
N ARG A 181 -30.13 62.87 -58.34
CA ARG A 181 -29.46 63.18 -59.59
C ARG A 181 -29.68 62.03 -60.59
N GLY A 182 -30.28 62.30 -61.74
CA GLY A 182 -30.57 61.26 -62.74
C GLY A 182 -30.83 61.78 -64.14
N ASN A 183 -31.18 60.85 -65.04
CA ASN A 183 -31.64 61.15 -66.40
C ASN A 183 -33.13 60.84 -66.50
N ILE A 184 -33.93 61.78 -66.99
CA ILE A 184 -35.35 61.56 -67.30
C ILE A 184 -35.46 61.14 -68.77
N SER A 185 -36.04 59.96 -69.02
CA SER A 185 -36.23 59.39 -70.37
C SER A 185 -37.68 59.46 -70.90
N LEU A 186 -38.63 59.77 -70.02
CA LEU A 186 -40.07 59.82 -70.31
C LEU A 186 -40.76 60.68 -69.26
N ILE A 187 -41.76 61.46 -69.66
CA ILE A 187 -42.74 62.08 -68.76
C ILE A 187 -44.16 61.58 -69.10
N ARG A 188 -45.02 61.36 -68.11
CA ARG A 188 -46.45 61.04 -68.29
C ARG A 188 -47.32 61.95 -67.42
N THR A 189 -48.47 62.39 -67.93
CA THR A 189 -49.41 63.27 -67.22
C THR A 189 -50.80 63.26 -67.89
N ASN A 190 -51.87 63.65 -67.20
CA ASN A 190 -53.26 63.53 -67.63
C ASN A 190 -53.94 64.90 -67.81
N PHE A 191 -54.36 65.26 -69.01
CA PHE A 191 -54.94 66.58 -69.29
C PHE A 191 -56.47 66.56 -69.43
N GLN A 192 -57.13 67.68 -69.09
CA GLN A 192 -58.55 67.92 -69.37
C GLN A 192 -58.81 69.38 -69.73
N GLY A 193 -59.61 69.61 -70.77
CA GLY A 193 -60.03 70.95 -71.19
C GLY A 193 -60.76 70.96 -72.53
N SER A 194 -61.26 72.13 -72.92
CA SER A 194 -61.82 72.40 -74.24
C SER A 194 -61.08 73.57 -74.91
N GLY A 195 -60.71 73.39 -76.17
CA GLY A 195 -59.85 74.31 -76.93
C GLY A 195 -58.41 73.83 -77.09
N THR A 196 -57.65 74.50 -77.95
CA THR A 196 -56.26 74.12 -78.26
C THR A 196 -55.32 74.60 -77.15
N ILE A 197 -54.66 73.66 -76.48
CA ILE A 197 -53.71 73.91 -75.40
C ILE A 197 -52.31 73.43 -75.84
N THR A 198 -51.28 74.20 -75.49
CA THR A 198 -49.88 73.77 -75.64
C THR A 198 -49.16 73.79 -74.31
N VAL A 199 -48.26 72.83 -74.08
CA VAL A 199 -47.45 72.71 -72.85
C VAL A 199 -45.95 72.62 -73.16
N LYS A 200 -45.12 73.10 -72.23
CA LYS A 200 -43.67 72.89 -72.21
C LYS A 200 -43.24 72.35 -70.87
N PHE A 201 -42.59 71.20 -70.83
CA PHE A 201 -42.02 70.65 -69.61
C PHE A 201 -40.76 71.43 -69.22
N ASN A 202 -40.63 71.74 -67.95
CA ASN A 202 -39.54 72.54 -67.39
C ASN A 202 -38.91 71.82 -66.19
N ILE A 203 -37.65 72.15 -65.92
CA ILE A 203 -36.99 71.83 -64.66
C ILE A 203 -36.53 73.11 -63.99
N TRP A 204 -36.75 73.24 -62.67
CA TRP A 204 -36.33 74.39 -61.86
C TRP A 204 -35.43 73.95 -60.69
N PRO A 205 -34.42 74.75 -60.29
CA PRO A 205 -33.51 74.40 -59.19
C PRO A 205 -34.02 74.90 -57.83
N GLY A 206 -34.32 73.96 -56.91
CA GLY A 206 -34.55 74.25 -55.48
C GLY A 206 -35.87 74.99 -55.14
N PRO A 207 -36.34 74.90 -53.87
CA PRO A 207 -37.56 75.57 -53.42
C PRO A 207 -37.35 77.04 -53.00
N SER A 208 -36.10 77.54 -52.98
CA SER A 208 -35.74 78.85 -52.45
C SER A 208 -35.99 79.98 -53.45
N SER A 209 -37.19 80.57 -53.38
CA SER A 209 -37.69 81.67 -54.24
C SER A 209 -38.01 81.25 -55.69
N PRO A 210 -39.10 81.75 -56.30
CA PRO A 210 -39.46 81.39 -57.68
C PRO A 210 -38.50 82.04 -58.69
N SER A 211 -37.40 81.35 -58.99
CA SER A 211 -36.66 81.54 -60.24
C SER A 211 -37.59 81.23 -61.40
N THR A 212 -38.16 82.27 -62.03
CA THR A 212 -39.03 82.11 -63.21
C THR A 212 -38.29 81.55 -64.42
N THR A 213 -36.96 81.47 -64.36
CA THR A 213 -36.09 80.80 -65.32
C THR A 213 -35.93 79.33 -64.96
N ALA A 214 -36.31 78.45 -65.87
CA ALA A 214 -36.05 77.01 -65.78
C ALA A 214 -34.62 76.68 -66.23
N THR A 215 -33.97 75.70 -65.59
CA THR A 215 -32.66 75.16 -66.00
C THR A 215 -32.76 74.25 -67.22
N TYR A 216 -33.94 73.71 -67.50
CA TYR A 216 -34.30 73.04 -68.75
C TYR A 216 -35.73 73.42 -69.15
N SER A 217 -36.01 73.55 -70.44
CA SER A 217 -37.36 73.76 -70.99
C SER A 217 -37.50 73.03 -72.32
N SER A 218 -38.58 72.26 -72.51
CA SER A 218 -38.82 71.46 -73.70
C SER A 218 -39.31 72.28 -74.90
N SER A 219 -39.36 71.64 -76.07
CA SER A 219 -40.26 72.03 -77.15
C SER A 219 -41.72 72.09 -76.67
N ALA A 220 -42.55 72.87 -77.35
CA ALA A 220 -43.97 72.92 -77.05
C ALA A 220 -44.69 71.69 -77.64
N PHE A 221 -45.48 71.01 -76.82
CA PHE A 221 -46.37 69.92 -77.22
C PHE A 221 -47.80 70.42 -77.28
N ALA A 222 -48.54 70.11 -78.34
CA ALA A 222 -49.99 70.24 -78.34
C ALA A 222 -50.58 69.07 -77.53
N VAL A 223 -51.56 69.34 -76.67
CA VAL A 223 -52.18 68.33 -75.80
C VAL A 223 -53.67 68.17 -76.09
N SER A 224 -54.17 66.97 -75.83
CA SER A 224 -55.59 66.61 -75.88
C SER A 224 -55.98 65.86 -74.61
N THR A 225 -57.28 65.83 -74.30
CA THR A 225 -57.82 65.23 -73.08
C THR A 225 -57.44 63.76 -72.92
N GLY A 226 -56.95 63.38 -71.73
CA GLY A 226 -56.51 62.03 -71.36
C GLY A 226 -55.04 61.94 -70.93
N ILE A 227 -54.61 60.73 -70.55
CA ILE A 227 -53.23 60.42 -70.19
C ILE A 227 -52.35 60.47 -71.43
N GLN A 228 -51.29 61.28 -71.38
CA GLN A 228 -50.32 61.45 -72.46
C GLN A 228 -48.91 61.05 -72.01
N ARG A 229 -48.08 60.67 -72.99
CA ARG A 229 -46.69 60.22 -72.79
C ARG A 229 -45.75 61.06 -73.66
N PHE A 230 -44.74 61.65 -73.05
CA PHE A 230 -43.79 62.58 -73.67
C PHE A 230 -42.37 62.02 -73.55
N PRO A 231 -41.86 61.33 -74.59
CA PRO A 231 -40.45 60.94 -74.64
C PRO A 231 -39.57 62.19 -74.61
N LEU A 232 -38.69 62.27 -73.63
CA LEU A 232 -37.78 63.39 -73.41
C LEU A 232 -36.45 62.80 -72.94
N ASN A 233 -35.32 63.35 -73.40
CA ASN A 233 -34.00 62.94 -72.94
C ASN A 233 -33.38 64.09 -72.13
N ILE A 234 -33.80 64.23 -70.87
CA ILE A 234 -33.27 65.26 -69.97
C ILE A 234 -32.16 64.65 -69.14
N SER A 235 -30.91 64.96 -69.46
CA SER A 235 -29.73 64.37 -68.81
C SER A 235 -29.19 65.24 -67.67
N ASN A 236 -28.58 64.58 -66.67
CA ASN A 236 -28.00 65.22 -65.49
C ASN A 236 -28.94 66.19 -64.76
N VAL A 237 -30.20 65.81 -64.56
CA VAL A 237 -31.10 66.52 -63.65
C VAL A 237 -30.46 66.56 -62.26
N PRO A 238 -30.17 67.72 -61.66
CA PRO A 238 -29.56 67.79 -60.33
C PRO A 238 -30.52 67.30 -59.24
N ALA A 239 -29.98 66.69 -58.19
CA ALA A 239 -30.77 66.36 -57.00
C ALA A 239 -31.43 67.63 -56.42
N GLY A 240 -32.69 67.54 -55.99
CA GLY A 240 -33.44 68.71 -55.52
C GLY A 240 -33.98 69.64 -56.62
N SER A 241 -34.05 69.16 -57.86
CA SER A 241 -34.72 69.88 -58.97
C SER A 241 -36.19 69.50 -59.09
N PHE A 242 -37.03 70.47 -59.44
CA PHE A 242 -38.47 70.31 -59.60
C PHE A 242 -38.85 70.17 -61.06
N VAL A 243 -39.63 69.14 -61.39
CA VAL A 243 -40.18 68.91 -62.74
C VAL A 243 -41.62 69.43 -62.79
N GLY A 244 -41.97 70.20 -63.82
CA GLY A 244 -43.33 70.68 -64.05
C GLY A 244 -43.52 71.17 -65.49
N PHE A 245 -44.51 72.03 -65.74
CA PHE A 245 -44.73 72.59 -67.08
C PHE A 245 -45.37 73.98 -67.11
N THR A 246 -45.11 74.71 -68.19
CA THR A 246 -45.85 75.91 -68.60
C THR A 246 -46.97 75.54 -69.57
N VAL A 247 -48.12 76.18 -69.44
CA VAL A 247 -49.30 76.04 -70.30
C VAL A 247 -49.56 77.37 -71.02
N THR A 248 -49.87 77.30 -72.31
CA THR A 248 -50.29 78.45 -73.12
C THR A 248 -51.64 78.19 -73.78
N SER A 249 -52.62 79.06 -73.55
CA SER A 249 -53.92 79.07 -74.23
C SER A 249 -54.48 80.51 -74.29
N ASN A 250 -55.20 80.85 -75.37
CA ASN A 250 -55.97 82.08 -75.56
C ASN A 250 -55.42 83.35 -74.86
N ASN A 251 -54.21 83.78 -75.22
CA ASN A 251 -53.51 84.97 -74.68
C ASN A 251 -53.28 84.97 -73.15
N THR A 252 -53.13 83.79 -72.53
CA THR A 252 -52.76 83.63 -71.12
C THR A 252 -51.60 82.64 -70.98
N ASN A 253 -50.61 82.98 -70.14
CA ASN A 253 -49.50 82.10 -69.81
C ASN A 253 -49.65 81.62 -68.35
N CYS A 254 -49.82 80.32 -68.16
CA CYS A 254 -49.94 79.71 -66.83
C CYS A 254 -48.75 78.80 -66.55
N TYR A 255 -48.18 78.86 -65.34
CA TYR A 255 -47.05 78.05 -64.92
C TYR A 255 -47.47 77.20 -63.72
N VAL A 256 -47.39 75.88 -63.84
CA VAL A 256 -47.67 74.97 -62.73
C VAL A 256 -46.34 74.58 -62.11
N ILE A 257 -46.07 75.06 -60.89
CA ILE A 257 -44.87 74.75 -60.12
C ILE A 257 -45.25 73.72 -59.06
N TYR A 258 -44.80 72.49 -59.26
CA TYR A 258 -45.17 71.36 -58.41
C TYR A 258 -44.28 71.31 -57.17
N TYR A 259 -44.92 71.09 -56.03
CA TYR A 259 -44.29 70.71 -54.77
C TYR A 259 -44.96 69.40 -54.33
N GLY A 260 -44.18 68.42 -53.90
CA GLY A 260 -44.69 67.15 -53.37
C GLY A 260 -44.63 67.17 -51.85
N TRP A 261 -45.77 67.03 -51.18
CA TRP A 261 -45.85 66.92 -49.72
C TRP A 261 -46.58 65.64 -49.32
N ALA A 262 -45.98 64.87 -48.41
CA ALA A 262 -46.64 63.75 -47.75
C ALA A 262 -47.28 64.22 -46.44
N GLY A 263 -48.61 64.13 -46.36
CA GLY A 263 -49.34 64.44 -45.12
C GLY A 263 -49.09 63.41 -44.02
N ALA A 264 -49.21 63.84 -42.76
CA ALA A 264 -48.86 63.07 -41.55
C ALA A 264 -49.83 61.90 -41.20
N SER A 265 -50.28 61.14 -42.20
CA SER A 265 -51.20 60.00 -42.04
C SER A 265 -50.91 58.80 -42.95
N GLY A 266 -49.74 58.77 -43.62
CA GLY A 266 -49.23 57.54 -44.25
C GLY A 266 -50.11 56.97 -45.39
N GLN A 267 -50.73 57.84 -46.19
CA GLN A 267 -51.54 57.46 -47.35
C GLN A 267 -51.10 58.23 -48.61
N PRO A 268 -50.95 57.58 -49.78
CA PRO A 268 -50.59 58.24 -51.02
C PRO A 268 -51.77 59.07 -51.57
N MET A 269 -51.86 60.32 -51.13
CA MET A 269 -52.81 61.32 -51.65
C MET A 269 -52.33 61.89 -53.00
N PRO A 270 -53.24 62.30 -53.90
CA PRO A 270 -52.85 62.94 -55.17
C PRO A 270 -52.11 64.26 -54.92
N SER A 271 -51.09 64.55 -55.71
CA SER A 271 -50.16 65.66 -55.48
C SER A 271 -50.75 67.05 -55.78
N TYR A 272 -50.59 67.99 -54.83
CA TYR A 272 -51.10 69.36 -54.94
C TYR A 272 -49.96 70.37 -55.17
N GLY A 273 -49.83 70.87 -56.40
CA GLY A 273 -48.85 71.92 -56.77
C GLY A 273 -49.36 73.36 -56.55
N SER A 274 -48.45 74.33 -56.66
CA SER A 274 -48.78 75.77 -56.64
C SER A 274 -48.92 76.32 -58.07
N LEU A 275 -50.03 76.99 -58.36
CA LEU A 275 -50.27 77.60 -59.67
C LEU A 275 -49.85 79.07 -59.66
N TYR A 276 -48.92 79.43 -60.54
CA TYR A 276 -48.50 80.81 -60.79
C TYR A 276 -48.89 81.19 -62.22
N TYR A 277 -49.76 82.17 -62.42
CA TYR A 277 -50.18 82.59 -63.76
C TYR A 277 -49.96 84.07 -64.04
N LYS A 278 -50.02 84.40 -65.33
CA LYS A 278 -49.70 85.72 -65.86
C LYS A 278 -50.50 85.98 -67.14
N TYR A 279 -51.36 86.99 -67.11
CA TYR A 279 -52.04 87.49 -68.29
C TYR A 279 -51.05 88.21 -69.21
N THR A 280 -51.23 88.14 -70.54
CA THR A 280 -50.33 88.87 -71.46
C THR A 280 -50.53 90.39 -71.42
N THR A 281 -51.65 90.86 -70.86
CA THR A 281 -52.06 92.27 -70.84
C THR A 281 -51.53 93.07 -69.64
N ASN A 282 -51.13 92.41 -68.55
CA ASN A 282 -50.43 93.05 -67.44
C ASN A 282 -49.27 92.16 -66.98
N ASN A 283 -48.09 92.73 -66.82
CA ASN A 283 -46.84 91.95 -66.73
C ASN A 283 -46.61 91.30 -65.34
N THR A 284 -47.61 91.33 -64.46
CA THR A 284 -47.55 90.90 -63.06
C THR A 284 -47.81 89.39 -62.92
N TRP A 285 -47.25 88.80 -61.87
CA TRP A 285 -47.49 87.41 -61.51
C TRP A 285 -48.57 87.31 -60.43
N TYR A 286 -49.44 86.31 -60.56
CA TYR A 286 -50.46 85.97 -59.58
C TYR A 286 -50.21 84.56 -59.06
N SER A 287 -50.10 84.40 -57.74
CA SER A 287 -50.06 83.09 -57.08
C SER A 287 -51.45 82.63 -56.68
N THR A 288 -51.72 81.36 -56.90
CA THR A 288 -53.00 80.71 -56.58
C THR A 288 -52.76 79.31 -56.06
N THR A 289 -53.44 79.00 -54.96
CA THR A 289 -52.72 78.46 -53.80
C THR A 289 -53.38 77.21 -53.19
N SER A 290 -54.47 76.75 -53.79
CA SER A 290 -54.82 75.34 -53.98
C SER A 290 -55.57 75.27 -55.29
N TYR A 291 -55.32 74.23 -56.07
CA TYR A 291 -56.27 73.34 -56.75
C TYR A 291 -55.46 72.09 -57.12
N SER A 292 -56.11 70.97 -57.41
CA SER A 292 -55.41 69.81 -57.96
C SER A 292 -55.00 70.08 -59.42
N GLY A 293 -53.71 70.35 -59.62
CA GLY A 293 -53.09 70.27 -60.95
C GLY A 293 -52.98 68.81 -61.40
N PRO A 294 -52.85 68.53 -62.71
CA PRO A 294 -52.69 67.16 -63.17
C PRO A 294 -51.33 66.61 -62.73
N ALA A 295 -51.31 65.42 -62.15
CA ALA A 295 -50.07 64.83 -61.63
C ALA A 295 -49.09 64.45 -62.76
N ILE A 296 -47.80 64.38 -62.43
CA ILE A 296 -46.69 64.12 -63.37
C ILE A 296 -45.88 62.92 -62.87
N GLU A 297 -45.70 61.92 -63.72
CA GLU A 297 -44.70 60.86 -63.58
C GLU A 297 -43.53 61.10 -64.52
N TYR A 298 -42.35 60.58 -64.17
CA TYR A 298 -41.23 60.47 -65.08
C TYR A 298 -40.41 59.20 -64.84
N THR A 299 -39.85 58.65 -65.91
CA THR A 299 -38.94 57.49 -65.83
C THR A 299 -37.53 57.98 -65.57
N LEU A 300 -36.98 57.62 -64.40
CA LEU A 300 -35.59 57.85 -64.04
C LEU A 300 -34.73 56.68 -64.52
N GLN A 301 -33.75 56.98 -65.37
CA GLN A 301 -32.72 56.05 -65.74
C GLN A 301 -31.50 56.22 -64.81
N ASN A 302 -31.18 55.12 -64.12
CA ASN A 302 -29.86 54.78 -63.60
C ASN A 302 -29.35 55.57 -62.38
N PRO A 303 -29.85 55.29 -61.15
CA PRO A 303 -29.26 55.76 -59.87
C PRO A 303 -27.96 54.99 -59.51
N TYR A 304 -27.18 54.61 -60.52
CA TYR A 304 -26.22 53.51 -60.43
C TYR A 304 -24.89 53.92 -59.79
N VAL A 305 -24.60 53.34 -58.63
CA VAL A 305 -23.25 53.23 -58.09
C VAL A 305 -22.57 52.04 -58.76
N ALA A 306 -21.45 52.28 -59.43
CA ALA A 306 -20.67 51.20 -60.01
C ALA A 306 -20.02 50.31 -58.92
N PRO A 307 -19.95 48.98 -59.11
CA PRO A 307 -19.28 48.09 -58.17
C PRO A 307 -17.79 48.41 -58.11
N THR A 308 -17.26 48.59 -56.89
CA THR A 308 -15.83 48.88 -56.64
C THR A 308 -15.00 47.64 -56.35
N GLY A 309 -15.65 46.47 -56.23
CA GLY A 309 -15.01 45.17 -56.06
C GLY A 309 -16.03 44.06 -55.78
N VAL A 310 -15.57 42.81 -55.80
CA VAL A 310 -16.31 41.62 -55.33
C VAL A 310 -15.37 40.83 -54.42
N GLN A 311 -15.92 40.17 -53.40
CA GLN A 311 -15.17 39.38 -52.43
C GLN A 311 -15.84 38.04 -52.20
N PHE A 312 -15.05 36.98 -51.98
CA PHE A 312 -15.54 35.62 -51.72
C PHE A 312 -15.18 35.11 -50.32
N ALA A 313 -16.01 34.20 -49.82
CA ALA A 313 -15.82 33.45 -48.58
C ALA A 313 -16.39 32.03 -48.73
N TYR A 314 -16.05 31.14 -47.79
CA TYR A 314 -16.79 29.90 -47.55
C TYR A 314 -17.26 29.84 -46.10
N LYS A 315 -18.22 28.95 -45.81
CA LYS A 315 -18.55 28.52 -44.45
C LYS A 315 -18.90 27.04 -44.44
N ASP A 316 -18.52 26.35 -43.37
CA ASP A 316 -18.97 24.99 -43.12
C ASP A 316 -20.38 25.00 -42.49
N GLY A 317 -21.23 24.06 -42.92
CA GLY A 317 -22.64 23.96 -42.52
C GLY A 317 -22.90 23.34 -41.15
N ALA A 318 -21.88 22.87 -40.42
CA ALA A 318 -22.01 22.45 -39.02
C ALA A 318 -21.63 23.59 -38.06
N THR A 319 -20.63 24.41 -38.40
CA THR A 319 -20.18 25.54 -37.57
C THR A 319 -20.78 26.89 -37.94
N GLY A 320 -21.26 27.08 -39.17
CA GLY A 320 -21.79 28.35 -39.70
C GLY A 320 -20.75 29.47 -39.88
N LYS A 321 -19.52 29.27 -39.41
CA LYS A 321 -18.46 30.29 -39.35
C LYS A 321 -17.98 30.68 -40.75
N ILE A 322 -17.91 31.99 -40.99
CA ILE A 322 -17.40 32.57 -42.25
C ILE A 322 -15.87 32.55 -42.27
N HIS A 323 -15.31 31.99 -43.33
CA HIS A 323 -13.89 31.94 -43.64
C HIS A 323 -13.64 32.70 -44.95
N MET A 324 -12.81 33.75 -44.90
CA MET A 324 -12.53 34.59 -46.06
C MET A 324 -11.67 33.84 -47.09
N ILE A 325 -12.03 33.94 -48.37
CA ILE A 325 -11.19 33.49 -49.49
C ILE A 325 -10.36 34.67 -50.01
N GLY A 326 -11.00 35.84 -50.20
CA GLY A 326 -10.33 37.09 -50.55
C GLY A 326 -11.09 37.96 -51.55
N ASP A 327 -10.48 39.07 -51.93
CA ASP A 327 -10.99 40.00 -52.95
C ASP A 327 -10.71 39.46 -54.36
N ALA A 328 -11.73 39.53 -55.21
CA ALA A 328 -11.72 38.96 -56.55
C ALA A 328 -11.10 39.90 -57.59
N THR A 329 -10.46 39.30 -58.60
CA THR A 329 -9.95 40.02 -59.77
C THR A 329 -11.11 40.30 -60.74
N HIS A 330 -11.22 41.54 -61.20
CA HIS A 330 -12.19 41.91 -62.24
C HIS A 330 -11.68 41.51 -63.62
N ASN A 331 -12.49 40.77 -64.38
CA ASN A 331 -12.15 40.20 -65.67
C ASN A 331 -12.64 41.08 -66.83
N ALA A 332 -12.04 40.90 -68.01
CA ALA A 332 -12.36 41.70 -69.20
C ALA A 332 -13.77 41.44 -69.78
N ASP A 333 -14.48 40.42 -69.30
CA ASP A 333 -15.87 40.08 -69.64
C ASP A 333 -16.91 40.66 -68.65
N GLY A 334 -16.47 41.38 -67.61
CA GLY A 334 -17.32 41.91 -66.54
C GLY A 334 -17.63 40.93 -65.40
N THR A 335 -17.02 39.76 -65.39
CA THR A 335 -17.05 38.84 -64.24
C THR A 335 -15.97 39.19 -63.21
N TYR A 336 -16.08 38.60 -62.03
CA TYR A 336 -15.08 38.67 -60.96
C TYR A 336 -14.71 37.25 -60.54
N SER A 337 -13.42 36.94 -60.43
CA SER A 337 -12.94 35.61 -60.05
C SER A 337 -11.79 35.59 -59.03
N ILE A 338 -11.68 34.47 -58.32
CA ILE A 338 -10.61 34.20 -57.34
C ILE A 338 -10.30 32.70 -57.32
N THR A 339 -9.04 32.35 -57.06
CA THR A 339 -8.64 30.96 -56.81
C THR A 339 -8.59 30.70 -55.31
N TRP A 340 -9.47 29.84 -54.82
CA TRP A 340 -9.48 29.33 -53.45
C TRP A 340 -8.53 28.14 -53.32
N ASP A 341 -7.49 28.27 -52.48
CA ASP A 341 -6.78 27.12 -51.94
C ASP A 341 -7.61 26.48 -50.81
N SER A 342 -8.19 25.32 -51.12
CA SER A 342 -9.00 24.49 -50.22
C SER A 342 -8.21 23.31 -49.62
N THR A 343 -6.88 23.26 -49.79
CA THR A 343 -6.07 22.18 -49.20
C THR A 343 -6.27 22.10 -47.68
N GLY A 344 -6.41 20.87 -47.16
CA GLY A 344 -6.73 20.63 -45.75
C GLY A 344 -8.17 20.93 -45.32
N PHE A 345 -9.05 21.36 -46.23
CA PHE A 345 -10.49 21.54 -45.96
C PHE A 345 -11.32 20.45 -46.64
N GLY A 346 -12.33 19.93 -45.94
CA GLY A 346 -13.33 19.04 -46.53
C GLY A 346 -14.60 18.93 -45.69
N SER A 347 -15.77 19.04 -46.32
CA SER A 347 -17.10 19.02 -45.69
C SER A 347 -18.17 18.63 -46.72
N ASP A 348 -19.19 17.87 -46.27
CA ASP A 348 -20.39 17.54 -47.05
C ASP A 348 -21.43 18.67 -47.06
N ARG A 349 -21.18 19.79 -46.36
CA ARG A 349 -22.10 20.94 -46.23
C ARG A 349 -21.40 22.29 -46.37
N THR A 350 -20.53 22.45 -47.36
CA THR A 350 -19.83 23.71 -47.63
C THR A 350 -20.76 24.72 -48.31
N TYR A 351 -20.84 25.95 -47.83
CA TYR A 351 -21.50 27.06 -48.53
C TYR A 351 -20.45 28.04 -49.03
N ILE A 352 -20.58 28.48 -50.28
CA ILE A 352 -19.71 29.51 -50.90
C ILE A 352 -20.47 30.82 -50.93
N GLY A 353 -19.83 31.90 -50.48
CA GLY A 353 -20.41 33.23 -50.40
C GLY A 353 -19.68 34.19 -51.33
N SER A 354 -20.43 35.12 -51.94
CA SER A 354 -19.88 36.26 -52.67
C SER A 354 -20.62 37.55 -52.30
N ARG A 355 -19.93 38.69 -52.30
CA ARG A 355 -20.53 40.01 -52.05
C ARG A 355 -19.89 41.11 -52.88
N VAL A 356 -20.67 42.14 -53.19
CA VAL A 356 -20.26 43.30 -54.00
C VAL A 356 -19.91 44.48 -53.09
N ARG A 357 -18.94 45.32 -53.48
CA ARG A 357 -18.67 46.60 -52.84
C ARG A 357 -19.28 47.76 -53.65
N THR A 358 -19.92 48.70 -52.97
CA THR A 358 -20.44 49.94 -53.58
C THR A 358 -19.93 51.14 -52.79
N ASN A 359 -19.31 52.11 -53.47
CA ASN A 359 -18.55 53.19 -52.82
C ASN A 359 -17.57 52.65 -51.75
N THR A 360 -17.80 52.98 -50.49
CA THR A 360 -17.05 52.56 -49.30
C THR A 360 -17.41 51.15 -48.80
N ASP A 361 -18.62 50.67 -49.04
CA ASP A 361 -19.28 49.68 -48.18
C ASP A 361 -19.61 48.38 -48.94
N TRP A 362 -19.68 47.27 -48.19
CA TRP A 362 -19.94 45.94 -48.73
C TRP A 362 -21.41 45.57 -48.61
N CYS A 363 -22.07 45.26 -49.73
CA CYS A 363 -23.39 44.63 -49.76
C CYS A 363 -23.38 43.24 -49.10
N SER A 364 -24.56 42.67 -48.91
CA SER A 364 -24.75 41.38 -48.25
C SER A 364 -24.05 40.20 -48.94
N TRP A 365 -23.78 39.17 -48.15
CA TRP A 365 -23.29 37.88 -48.66
C TRP A 365 -24.39 37.11 -49.38
N SER A 366 -24.27 36.99 -50.71
CA SER A 366 -24.99 36.00 -51.51
C SER A 366 -24.37 34.63 -51.26
N TRP A 367 -25.06 33.78 -50.49
CA TRP A 367 -24.63 32.42 -50.16
C TRP A 367 -25.23 31.39 -51.11
N GLN A 368 -24.40 30.46 -51.58
CA GLN A 368 -24.80 29.32 -52.42
C GLN A 368 -24.32 28.00 -51.81
N GLY A 369 -25.06 26.92 -52.07
CA GLY A 369 -24.78 25.58 -51.53
C GLY A 369 -26.01 24.94 -50.85
N PRO A 370 -25.82 23.84 -50.10
CA PRO A 370 -24.54 23.23 -49.76
C PRO A 370 -23.86 22.53 -50.95
N TYR A 371 -22.53 22.45 -50.87
CA TYR A 371 -21.64 21.74 -51.78
C TYR A 371 -20.75 20.79 -50.98
N THR A 372 -20.43 19.65 -51.60
CA THR A 372 -19.48 18.68 -51.06
C THR A 372 -18.08 19.02 -51.56
N VAL A 373 -17.15 19.32 -50.65
CA VAL A 373 -15.73 19.53 -50.95
C VAL A 373 -14.94 18.39 -50.35
N VAL A 374 -14.30 17.61 -51.20
CA VAL A 374 -13.55 16.38 -50.85
C VAL A 374 -12.14 16.54 -51.38
N ASN A 375 -11.21 16.79 -50.46
CA ASN A 375 -9.79 16.96 -50.72
C ASN A 375 -8.97 15.80 -50.13
N PRO A 376 -7.80 15.50 -50.71
CA PRO A 376 -6.86 14.54 -50.16
C PRO A 376 -6.16 15.09 -48.89
N VAL A 377 -5.88 14.19 -47.95
CA VAL A 377 -5.15 14.43 -46.71
C VAL A 377 -4.22 13.23 -46.43
N THR A 378 -3.01 13.52 -45.95
CA THR A 378 -1.96 12.53 -45.74
C THR A 378 -1.92 12.07 -44.29
N PHE A 379 -2.13 10.76 -44.06
CA PHE A 379 -2.06 10.09 -42.76
C PHE A 379 -0.74 9.32 -42.60
N THR A 380 -0.14 9.37 -41.42
CA THR A 380 1.07 8.63 -41.06
C THR A 380 0.80 7.67 -39.90
N PHE A 381 1.11 6.39 -40.08
CA PHE A 381 0.91 5.32 -39.10
C PHE A 381 2.26 4.76 -38.63
N THR A 382 2.50 4.77 -37.33
CA THR A 382 3.77 4.31 -36.73
C THR A 382 3.56 3.71 -35.32
N ASN A 383 4.63 3.23 -34.69
CA ASN A 383 4.62 2.74 -33.32
C ASN A 383 5.88 3.14 -32.54
N ASN A 384 5.86 2.97 -31.22
CA ASN A 384 7.00 3.30 -30.34
C ASN A 384 8.10 2.22 -30.28
N VAL A 385 8.13 1.28 -31.22
CA VAL A 385 9.10 0.18 -31.32
C VAL A 385 9.95 0.27 -32.59
N GLY A 386 9.46 0.95 -33.63
CA GLY A 386 10.16 1.21 -34.89
C GLY A 386 10.11 0.07 -35.91
N HIS A 387 9.27 -0.94 -35.69
CA HIS A 387 9.07 -2.08 -36.60
C HIS A 387 7.72 -2.76 -36.35
N GLY A 388 7.32 -3.67 -37.24
CA GLY A 388 6.07 -4.43 -37.16
C GLY A 388 5.03 -3.96 -38.19
N LYS A 389 3.80 -4.49 -38.09
CA LYS A 389 2.72 -4.23 -39.05
C LYS A 389 1.69 -3.23 -38.54
N VAL A 390 1.05 -2.54 -39.49
CA VAL A 390 -0.26 -1.88 -39.36
C VAL A 390 -1.18 -2.40 -40.45
N SER A 391 -2.39 -2.78 -40.08
CA SER A 391 -3.46 -3.14 -41.02
C SER A 391 -4.30 -1.91 -41.29
N LEU A 392 -4.46 -1.53 -42.57
CA LEU A 392 -5.28 -0.41 -43.03
C LEU A 392 -6.25 -0.97 -44.06
N ASP A 393 -7.56 -0.88 -43.77
CA ASP A 393 -8.64 -1.47 -44.55
C ASP A 393 -8.39 -2.96 -44.90
N ASP A 394 -8.07 -3.73 -43.85
CA ASP A 394 -7.70 -5.15 -43.86
C ASP A 394 -6.43 -5.54 -44.67
N VAL A 395 -5.69 -4.57 -45.20
CA VAL A 395 -4.38 -4.79 -45.85
C VAL A 395 -3.23 -4.44 -44.91
N GLU A 396 -2.25 -5.34 -44.76
CA GLU A 396 -1.07 -5.10 -43.90
C GLU A 396 0.08 -4.36 -44.60
N TYR A 397 0.66 -3.41 -43.88
CA TYR A 397 1.83 -2.61 -44.26
C TYR A 397 2.86 -2.61 -43.11
N ASP A 398 4.14 -2.46 -43.41
CA ASP A 398 5.19 -2.27 -42.39
C ASP A 398 5.17 -0.83 -41.87
N VAL A 399 5.41 -0.62 -40.56
CA VAL A 399 5.52 0.73 -39.99
C VAL A 399 6.95 1.29 -40.10
N PRO A 400 7.13 2.60 -40.34
CA PRO A 400 6.09 3.61 -40.56
C PRO A 400 5.50 3.54 -41.97
N GLU A 401 4.16 3.61 -42.05
CA GLU A 401 3.42 3.65 -43.32
C GLU A 401 2.72 5.00 -43.50
N THR A 402 2.56 5.46 -44.75
CA THR A 402 1.87 6.71 -45.09
C THR A 402 0.79 6.48 -46.15
N LYS A 403 -0.42 6.97 -45.90
CA LYS A 403 -1.54 6.94 -46.87
C LYS A 403 -2.01 8.33 -47.24
N VAL A 404 -2.52 8.47 -48.45
CA VAL A 404 -3.31 9.62 -48.87
C VAL A 404 -4.75 9.13 -49.05
N TRP A 405 -5.65 9.74 -48.30
CA TRP A 405 -7.08 9.44 -48.29
C TRP A 405 -7.86 10.75 -48.38
N ASN A 406 -9.14 10.71 -48.74
CA ASN A 406 -9.94 11.93 -48.88
C ASN A 406 -10.77 12.22 -47.64
N TYR A 407 -11.05 13.50 -47.38
CA TYR A 407 -12.04 13.88 -46.37
C TYR A 407 -13.39 13.18 -46.62
N LEU A 408 -14.09 12.86 -45.52
CA LEU A 408 -15.35 12.11 -45.48
C LEU A 408 -15.27 10.60 -45.77
N GLU A 409 -14.14 10.08 -46.26
CA GLU A 409 -13.92 8.63 -46.37
C GLU A 409 -13.87 7.98 -44.97
N THR A 410 -14.12 6.68 -44.90
CA THR A 410 -14.20 5.92 -43.64
C THR A 410 -13.29 4.70 -43.72
N HIS A 411 -12.32 4.63 -42.83
CA HIS A 411 -11.25 3.63 -42.84
C HIS A 411 -11.21 2.86 -41.53
N THR A 412 -10.70 1.63 -41.59
CA THR A 412 -10.42 0.79 -40.43
C THR A 412 -8.92 0.59 -40.27
N VAL A 413 -8.41 0.90 -39.08
CA VAL A 413 -7.01 0.67 -38.72
C VAL A 413 -6.90 -0.35 -37.59
N SER A 414 -5.91 -1.23 -37.69
CA SER A 414 -5.48 -2.07 -36.58
C SER A 414 -3.98 -2.29 -36.57
N VAL A 415 -3.47 -2.76 -35.43
CA VAL A 415 -2.08 -3.25 -35.30
C VAL A 415 -2.09 -4.58 -34.53
N PRO A 416 -1.10 -5.47 -34.71
CA PRO A 416 -1.02 -6.74 -33.98
C PRO A 416 -1.13 -6.57 -32.47
N LEU A 417 -1.85 -7.47 -31.78
CA LEU A 417 -1.95 -7.43 -30.31
C LEU A 417 -0.60 -7.64 -29.63
N TYR A 418 0.25 -8.46 -30.26
CA TYR A 418 1.63 -8.72 -29.86
C TYR A 418 2.57 -8.50 -31.04
N LEU A 419 3.78 -8.01 -30.76
CA LEU A 419 4.94 -8.12 -31.64
C LEU A 419 6.00 -8.88 -30.84
N ASP A 420 6.47 -10.03 -31.32
CA ASP A 420 7.48 -10.80 -30.60
C ASP A 420 8.88 -10.20 -30.84
N GLU A 421 9.74 -10.16 -29.82
CA GLU A 421 11.09 -9.58 -29.91
C GLU A 421 12.16 -10.68 -29.88
N GLU A 422 12.15 -11.49 -28.83
CA GLU A 422 13.13 -12.52 -28.52
C GLU A 422 12.40 -13.69 -27.81
N GLU A 423 13.05 -14.83 -27.63
CA GLU A 423 12.43 -15.92 -26.87
C GLU A 423 12.03 -15.44 -25.46
N ASN A 424 10.76 -15.64 -25.10
CA ASN A 424 10.16 -15.20 -23.84
C ASN A 424 10.14 -13.66 -23.61
N SER A 425 10.35 -12.84 -24.65
CA SER A 425 10.17 -11.38 -24.64
C SER A 425 9.29 -10.90 -25.80
N ARG A 426 8.23 -10.13 -25.49
CA ARG A 426 7.31 -9.59 -26.51
C ARG A 426 6.85 -8.17 -26.18
N ARG A 427 6.28 -7.50 -27.17
CA ARG A 427 5.60 -6.21 -27.06
C ARG A 427 4.08 -6.42 -27.10
N ARG A 428 3.34 -5.95 -26.10
CA ARG A 428 1.88 -5.97 -26.06
C ARG A 428 1.32 -4.59 -26.41
N PHE A 429 0.31 -4.52 -27.27
CA PHE A 429 -0.40 -3.27 -27.55
C PHE A 429 -1.03 -2.71 -26.26
N ARG A 430 -0.82 -1.42 -25.99
CA ARG A 430 -1.35 -0.72 -24.81
C ARG A 430 -2.43 0.31 -25.16
N ARG A 431 -2.20 1.15 -26.17
CA ARG A 431 -3.14 2.18 -26.67
C ARG A 431 -2.66 2.81 -27.98
N TRP A 432 -3.54 3.51 -28.68
CA TRP A 432 -3.15 4.56 -29.62
C TRP A 432 -2.85 5.90 -28.91
N ASN A 433 -2.15 6.82 -29.58
CA ASN A 433 -2.07 8.23 -29.17
C ASN A 433 -3.44 8.94 -29.28
N VAL A 434 -4.20 8.65 -30.32
CA VAL A 434 -5.57 9.18 -30.57
C VAL A 434 -6.65 8.56 -29.67
N GLY A 435 -6.28 7.59 -28.84
CA GLY A 435 -7.22 6.85 -27.98
C GLY A 435 -8.00 5.75 -28.71
N GLY A 436 -9.04 5.23 -28.03
CA GLY A 436 -9.88 4.15 -28.52
C GLY A 436 -9.22 2.75 -28.50
N ASN A 437 -9.71 1.86 -29.38
CA ASN A 437 -9.45 0.42 -29.37
C ASN A 437 -8.29 0.02 -30.32
N ARG A 438 -7.74 -1.20 -30.13
CA ARG A 438 -6.66 -1.74 -30.99
C ARG A 438 -7.06 -1.82 -32.47
N ILE A 439 -8.29 -2.27 -32.73
CA ILE A 439 -8.97 -2.20 -34.02
C ILE A 439 -9.98 -1.05 -33.88
N GLN A 440 -9.97 -0.08 -34.80
CA GLN A 440 -11.01 0.96 -34.84
C GLN A 440 -11.26 1.52 -36.23
N THR A 441 -12.54 1.80 -36.50
CA THR A 441 -13.04 2.43 -37.72
C THR A 441 -13.34 3.90 -37.45
N PHE A 442 -12.96 4.80 -38.36
CA PHE A 442 -13.16 6.23 -38.22
C PHE A 442 -13.47 6.90 -39.56
N LYS A 443 -14.34 7.93 -39.55
CA LYS A 443 -14.60 8.81 -40.70
C LYS A 443 -13.62 9.98 -40.64
N ILE A 444 -13.00 10.32 -41.77
CA ILE A 444 -12.06 11.45 -41.88
C ILE A 444 -12.82 12.78 -41.83
N SER A 445 -12.46 13.62 -40.87
CA SER A 445 -12.96 14.99 -40.65
C SER A 445 -11.79 15.96 -40.45
N MET A 446 -12.04 17.28 -40.46
CA MET A 446 -11.01 18.29 -40.19
C MET A 446 -10.32 18.14 -38.82
N ASP A 447 -11.02 17.65 -37.80
CA ASP A 447 -10.46 17.39 -36.46
C ASP A 447 -9.78 16.02 -36.32
N THR A 448 -9.80 15.17 -37.37
CA THR A 448 -9.21 13.83 -37.30
C THR A 448 -7.67 13.92 -37.29
N PRO A 449 -6.97 13.45 -36.23
CA PRO A 449 -5.52 13.58 -36.17
C PRO A 449 -4.84 12.75 -37.26
N VAL A 450 -3.93 13.35 -38.03
CA VAL A 450 -3.25 12.69 -39.15
C VAL A 450 -2.07 11.79 -38.74
N ASN A 451 -1.55 11.95 -37.52
CA ASN A 451 -0.42 11.16 -37.01
C ASN A 451 -0.89 10.12 -35.99
N TRP A 452 -0.82 8.84 -36.35
CA TRP A 452 -1.28 7.71 -35.54
C TRP A 452 -0.09 6.91 -35.01
N VAL A 453 0.01 6.81 -33.69
CA VAL A 453 1.11 6.13 -32.99
C VAL A 453 0.55 5.04 -32.08
N ALA A 454 0.83 3.79 -32.41
CA ALA A 454 0.55 2.66 -31.53
C ALA A 454 1.62 2.59 -30.42
N TYR A 455 1.17 2.63 -29.16
CA TYR A 455 2.04 2.42 -28.00
C TYR A 455 1.98 0.97 -27.54
N TYR A 456 3.11 0.30 -27.62
CA TYR A 456 3.37 -1.01 -27.06
C TYR A 456 4.16 -0.93 -25.75
N VAL A 457 3.88 -1.85 -24.84
CA VAL A 457 4.65 -2.10 -23.61
C VAL A 457 5.39 -3.44 -23.75
N ARG A 458 6.65 -3.51 -23.30
CA ARG A 458 7.38 -4.79 -23.25
C ARG A 458 6.78 -5.67 -22.15
N GLN A 459 6.62 -6.95 -22.45
CA GLN A 459 6.30 -8.02 -21.52
C GLN A 459 7.42 -9.06 -21.51
N TYR A 460 7.65 -9.67 -20.35
CA TYR A 460 8.48 -10.86 -20.22
C TYR A 460 7.62 -12.02 -19.73
N ARG A 461 8.00 -13.25 -20.09
CA ARG A 461 7.40 -14.46 -19.55
C ARG A 461 8.00 -14.75 -18.17
N TYR A 462 7.11 -15.04 -17.22
CA TYR A 462 7.45 -15.63 -15.93
C TYR A 462 6.98 -17.08 -15.94
N GLU A 463 7.82 -18.01 -15.49
CA GLU A 463 7.46 -19.42 -15.32
C GLU A 463 7.81 -19.90 -13.92
N THR A 464 6.87 -20.60 -13.28
CA THR A 464 7.09 -21.23 -11.98
C THR A 464 6.51 -22.64 -11.98
N THR A 465 7.28 -23.58 -11.45
CA THR A 465 6.93 -25.01 -11.38
C THR A 465 7.37 -25.60 -10.04
N THR A 466 6.59 -26.55 -9.53
CA THR A 466 6.90 -27.30 -8.32
C THR A 466 6.57 -28.78 -8.52
N PRO A 467 7.41 -29.72 -8.03
CA PRO A 467 7.09 -31.15 -8.05
C PRO A 467 6.10 -31.57 -6.95
N TYR A 468 5.99 -30.77 -5.87
CA TYR A 468 5.09 -31.02 -4.73
C TYR A 468 4.42 -29.73 -4.26
N GLY A 469 3.27 -29.84 -3.58
CA GLY A 469 2.53 -28.68 -3.08
C GLY A 469 1.84 -27.88 -4.19
N THR A 470 1.33 -26.70 -3.83
CA THR A 470 0.58 -25.80 -4.71
C THR A 470 1.32 -24.48 -4.86
N ILE A 471 1.30 -23.92 -6.07
CA ILE A 471 1.82 -22.57 -6.33
C ILE A 471 0.77 -21.53 -5.95
N HIS A 472 1.17 -20.55 -5.15
CA HIS A 472 0.35 -19.42 -4.70
C HIS A 472 1.01 -18.09 -5.05
N GLY A 473 0.19 -17.05 -5.24
CA GLY A 473 0.66 -15.71 -5.62
C GLY A 473 0.58 -15.51 -7.15
N ASP A 474 1.69 -15.11 -7.77
CA ASP A 474 1.80 -14.97 -9.21
C ASP A 474 2.08 -16.31 -9.91
N PHE A 475 1.44 -16.53 -11.07
CA PHE A 475 1.49 -17.80 -11.80
C PHE A 475 2.31 -17.68 -13.09
N THR A 476 2.62 -18.83 -13.71
CA THR A 476 3.24 -18.87 -15.04
C THR A 476 2.41 -18.07 -16.06
N GLY A 477 3.02 -17.08 -16.71
CA GLY A 477 2.30 -16.12 -17.55
C GLY A 477 3.16 -15.02 -18.16
N TRP A 478 2.52 -14.04 -18.79
CA TRP A 478 3.17 -12.89 -19.44
C TRP A 478 2.84 -11.58 -18.74
N TYR A 479 3.85 -10.89 -18.23
CA TYR A 479 3.69 -9.70 -17.39
C TYR A 479 4.41 -8.50 -17.99
N ASP A 480 3.83 -7.30 -17.85
CA ASP A 480 4.43 -6.05 -18.31
C ASP A 480 5.76 -5.77 -17.57
N TYR A 481 6.72 -5.13 -18.25
CA TYR A 481 8.06 -4.83 -17.72
C TYR A 481 8.00 -4.07 -16.38
N ARG A 482 8.79 -4.54 -15.40
CA ARG A 482 8.84 -4.09 -13.99
C ARG A 482 7.56 -4.36 -13.18
N THR A 483 6.64 -5.21 -13.64
CA THR A 483 5.59 -5.74 -12.76
C THR A 483 6.23 -6.36 -11.52
N ARG A 484 5.66 -6.06 -10.35
CA ARG A 484 6.10 -6.60 -9.06
C ARG A 484 5.40 -7.94 -8.84
N LEU A 485 6.17 -9.02 -8.74
CA LEU A 485 5.66 -10.38 -8.59
C LEU A 485 6.07 -10.97 -7.23
N ARG A 486 5.33 -11.96 -6.74
CA ARG A 486 5.69 -12.83 -5.61
C ARG A 486 5.00 -14.19 -5.74
N THR A 487 5.76 -15.25 -5.49
CA THR A 487 5.28 -16.64 -5.60
C THR A 487 5.73 -17.41 -4.36
N TYR A 488 4.88 -18.31 -3.86
CA TYR A 488 5.19 -19.16 -2.72
C TYR A 488 4.49 -20.51 -2.80
N VAL A 489 5.00 -21.47 -2.03
CA VAL A 489 4.45 -22.83 -1.85
C VAL A 489 4.26 -23.12 -0.36
N GLU A 490 3.59 -24.22 -0.01
CA GLU A 490 3.55 -24.67 1.39
C GLU A 490 4.96 -25.00 1.90
N GLN A 491 5.25 -24.78 3.19
CA GLN A 491 6.54 -25.20 3.75
C GLN A 491 6.67 -26.73 3.83
N TYR A 492 5.54 -27.44 4.03
CA TYR A 492 5.46 -28.88 4.17
C TYR A 492 4.26 -29.44 3.41
N VAL A 493 4.45 -30.58 2.75
CA VAL A 493 3.41 -31.33 2.04
C VAL A 493 3.37 -32.74 2.61
N ILE A 494 2.32 -33.08 3.34
CA ILE A 494 2.12 -34.41 3.94
C ILE A 494 1.58 -35.35 2.85
N VAL A 495 2.18 -36.53 2.71
CA VAL A 495 1.78 -37.54 1.72
C VAL A 495 1.00 -38.69 2.37
N GLY A 496 1.24 -38.93 3.67
CA GLY A 496 0.59 -39.97 4.48
C GLY A 496 1.60 -41.00 4.99
N GLY A 497 1.22 -41.82 5.99
CA GLY A 497 2.07 -42.92 6.50
C GLY A 497 3.47 -42.49 6.91
N GLY A 498 3.59 -41.42 7.72
CA GLY A 498 4.87 -40.90 8.17
C GLY A 498 5.74 -40.20 7.12
N ASP A 499 5.26 -40.00 5.89
CA ASP A 499 5.97 -39.29 4.82
C ASP A 499 5.51 -37.84 4.66
N ARG A 500 6.49 -36.92 4.50
CA ARG A 500 6.27 -35.56 3.99
C ARG A 500 7.40 -35.10 3.06
N TYR A 501 7.12 -34.09 2.26
CA TYR A 501 8.14 -33.27 1.61
C TYR A 501 8.23 -31.92 2.32
N ALA A 502 9.45 -31.43 2.54
CA ALA A 502 9.72 -30.09 3.07
C ALA A 502 10.36 -29.24 1.98
N CYS A 503 9.86 -28.02 1.76
CA CYS A 503 10.45 -27.12 0.78
C CYS A 503 11.82 -26.64 1.27
N THR A 504 12.84 -26.75 0.43
CA THR A 504 14.24 -26.37 0.74
C THR A 504 14.67 -25.08 0.08
N GLY A 505 13.82 -24.49 -0.77
CA GLY A 505 14.16 -23.33 -1.58
C GLY A 505 13.63 -23.40 -3.01
N TRP A 506 14.27 -22.65 -3.90
CA TRP A 506 14.07 -22.69 -5.35
C TRP A 506 15.38 -22.38 -6.10
N ILE A 507 15.47 -22.88 -7.33
CA ILE A 507 16.42 -22.39 -8.33
C ILE A 507 15.71 -21.39 -9.23
N ALA A 508 16.36 -20.27 -9.59
CA ALA A 508 15.79 -19.25 -10.47
C ALA A 508 16.74 -18.76 -11.56
N THR A 509 16.17 -18.06 -12.55
CA THR A 509 16.91 -17.37 -13.61
C THR A 509 16.38 -15.95 -13.83
N GLY A 510 17.19 -15.08 -14.44
CA GLY A 510 16.73 -13.78 -14.92
C GLY A 510 16.55 -12.71 -13.82
N SER A 511 15.30 -12.48 -13.39
CA SER A 511 14.96 -11.39 -12.45
C SER A 511 15.03 -11.80 -10.96
N LEU A 512 15.38 -13.05 -10.68
CA LEU A 512 15.57 -13.63 -9.34
C LEU A 512 16.88 -14.41 -9.30
N SER A 513 17.46 -14.50 -8.10
CA SER A 513 18.43 -15.53 -7.75
C SER A 513 17.71 -16.73 -7.12
N ASP A 514 18.45 -17.83 -6.96
CA ASP A 514 18.10 -18.92 -6.06
C ASP A 514 17.84 -18.41 -4.64
N GLY A 515 17.08 -19.18 -3.86
CA GLY A 515 16.77 -18.88 -2.46
C GLY A 515 16.37 -20.12 -1.67
N ALA A 516 16.33 -20.00 -0.34
CA ALA A 516 16.20 -21.13 0.60
C ALA A 516 14.92 -21.12 1.46
N SER A 517 13.94 -20.28 1.10
CA SER A 517 12.60 -20.21 1.71
C SER A 517 11.53 -20.86 0.83
N ASN A 518 10.32 -21.02 1.35
CA ASN A 518 9.14 -21.45 0.56
C ASN A 518 8.39 -20.27 -0.11
N ASP A 519 9.02 -19.09 -0.18
CA ASP A 519 8.46 -17.83 -0.69
C ASP A 519 9.57 -17.01 -1.35
N THR A 520 9.38 -16.56 -2.59
CA THR A 520 10.34 -15.74 -3.34
C THR A 520 10.53 -14.35 -2.75
N GLY A 521 9.63 -13.91 -1.88
CA GLY A 521 9.44 -12.51 -1.57
C GLY A 521 8.99 -11.73 -2.80
N TYR A 522 9.07 -10.39 -2.73
CA TYR A 522 8.67 -9.52 -3.84
C TYR A 522 9.86 -9.10 -4.70
N PHE A 523 9.83 -9.44 -5.98
CA PHE A 523 10.79 -9.00 -6.99
C PHE A 523 10.11 -8.16 -8.08
N ARG A 524 10.88 -7.69 -9.08
CA ARG A 524 10.35 -7.00 -10.26
C ARG A 524 10.81 -7.72 -11.52
N LEU A 525 9.89 -8.05 -12.42
CA LEU A 525 10.22 -8.77 -13.65
C LEU A 525 10.92 -7.83 -14.64
N THR A 526 12.24 -8.01 -14.81
CA THR A 526 13.11 -7.19 -15.69
C THR A 526 13.76 -7.98 -16.82
N ALA A 527 13.63 -9.31 -16.82
CA ALA A 527 14.05 -10.25 -17.85
C ALA A 527 13.10 -11.49 -17.81
N PRO A 528 13.10 -12.38 -18.81
CA PRO A 528 12.46 -13.70 -18.68
C PRO A 528 12.95 -14.41 -17.41
N THR A 529 12.07 -15.05 -16.66
CA THR A 529 12.40 -15.55 -15.31
C THR A 529 11.74 -16.89 -15.06
N THR A 530 12.52 -17.90 -14.71
CA THR A 530 12.04 -19.20 -14.24
C THR A 530 12.23 -19.33 -12.72
N VAL A 531 11.36 -20.09 -12.05
CA VAL A 531 11.46 -20.48 -10.62
C VAL A 531 11.05 -21.95 -10.47
N LEU A 532 12.00 -22.82 -10.17
CA LEU A 532 11.78 -24.25 -9.89
C LEU A 532 11.92 -24.51 -8.38
N TRP A 533 10.80 -24.85 -7.73
CA TRP A 533 10.77 -25.14 -6.29
C TRP A 533 11.45 -26.47 -5.96
N GLN A 534 12.28 -26.45 -4.92
CA GLN A 534 13.04 -27.59 -4.43
C GLN A 534 12.47 -28.13 -3.12
N TRP A 535 12.57 -29.45 -2.96
CA TRP A 535 11.97 -30.20 -1.86
C TRP A 535 12.87 -31.35 -1.42
N ALA A 536 12.98 -31.57 -0.11
CA ALA A 536 13.58 -32.77 0.46
C ALA A 536 12.49 -33.68 1.03
N LYS A 537 12.60 -35.00 0.80
CA LYS A 537 11.75 -35.98 1.47
C LYS A 537 12.15 -36.09 2.94
N GLN A 538 11.17 -36.22 3.83
CA GLN A 538 11.36 -36.42 5.25
C GLN A 538 10.43 -37.50 5.79
N TYR A 539 10.93 -38.25 6.76
CA TYR A 539 10.22 -39.31 7.48
C TYR A 539 9.97 -38.90 8.93
N TYR A 540 8.89 -39.41 9.51
CA TYR A 540 8.64 -39.29 10.94
C TYR A 540 9.41 -40.34 11.73
N PHE A 541 10.06 -39.89 12.80
CA PHE A 541 10.69 -40.73 13.82
C PHE A 541 9.91 -40.52 15.12
N ASP A 542 9.49 -41.60 15.78
CA ASP A 542 8.94 -41.54 17.13
C ASP A 542 9.76 -42.41 18.08
N VAL A 543 10.26 -41.82 19.16
CA VAL A 543 11.05 -42.52 20.17
C VAL A 543 10.53 -42.20 21.57
N SER A 544 10.14 -43.26 22.28
CA SER A 544 9.50 -43.16 23.59
C SER A 544 10.16 -44.09 24.62
N THR A 545 9.99 -43.73 25.89
CA THR A 545 10.40 -44.56 27.02
C THR A 545 9.40 -44.38 28.17
N PRO A 546 8.99 -45.46 28.86
CA PRO A 546 8.14 -45.34 30.05
C PRO A 546 8.91 -44.83 31.28
N HIS A 547 10.23 -44.96 31.29
CA HIS A 547 11.11 -44.58 32.41
C HIS A 547 12.38 -43.87 31.92
N GLY A 548 12.97 -43.02 32.75
CA GLY A 548 14.10 -42.18 32.35
C GLY A 548 13.71 -41.09 31.34
N GLN A 549 14.69 -40.63 30.55
CA GLN A 549 14.50 -39.64 29.49
C GLN A 549 15.22 -40.10 28.22
N VAL A 550 14.72 -39.69 27.05
CA VAL A 550 15.37 -39.96 25.75
C VAL A 550 16.37 -38.86 25.43
N TYR A 551 17.57 -39.26 25.04
CA TYR A 551 18.66 -38.38 24.59
C TYR A 551 19.15 -38.77 23.20
N GLY A 552 19.82 -37.83 22.53
CA GLY A 552 20.24 -37.99 21.13
C GLY A 552 19.16 -37.48 20.18
N SER A 553 18.81 -38.28 19.18
CA SER A 553 17.64 -38.04 18.33
C SER A 553 16.35 -38.20 19.15
N THR A 554 15.41 -37.27 19.00
CA THR A 554 14.09 -37.30 19.66
C THR A 554 12.97 -37.44 18.63
N THR A 555 11.74 -37.74 19.07
CA THR A 555 10.54 -37.72 18.20
C THR A 555 10.48 -36.45 17.36
N GLY A 556 10.24 -36.60 16.05
CA GLY A 556 10.26 -35.50 15.11
C GLY A 556 10.38 -35.92 13.64
N TRP A 557 10.54 -34.93 12.76
CA TRP A 557 10.66 -35.13 11.32
C TRP A 557 12.10 -34.95 10.86
N TYR A 558 12.65 -35.95 10.17
CA TYR A 558 14.04 -36.00 9.73
C TYR A 558 14.12 -36.26 8.24
N SER A 559 15.11 -35.65 7.56
CA SER A 559 15.31 -35.85 6.13
C SER A 559 15.69 -37.29 5.79
N GLU A 560 15.28 -37.75 4.62
CA GLU A 560 15.69 -39.04 4.06
C GLU A 560 17.23 -39.17 4.04
N GLY A 561 17.75 -40.27 4.60
CA GLY A 561 19.19 -40.48 4.76
C GLY A 561 19.84 -39.71 5.92
N ALA A 562 19.07 -39.12 6.84
CA ALA A 562 19.61 -38.53 8.06
C ALA A 562 20.03 -39.60 9.08
N THR A 563 21.20 -39.41 9.71
CA THR A 563 21.74 -40.34 10.71
C THR A 563 21.16 -40.04 12.09
N LEU A 564 20.44 -41.02 12.65
CA LEU A 564 19.78 -40.92 13.95
C LEU A 564 20.41 -41.89 14.96
N ALA A 565 20.39 -41.52 16.24
CA ALA A 565 20.81 -42.37 17.35
C ALA A 565 20.18 -41.90 18.66
N SER A 566 19.57 -42.80 19.43
CA SER A 566 18.82 -42.49 20.67
C SER A 566 19.31 -43.33 21.84
N TYR A 567 19.27 -42.80 23.06
CA TYR A 567 19.57 -43.55 24.29
C TYR A 567 18.77 -43.09 25.49
N VAL A 568 18.80 -43.91 26.56
CA VAL A 568 18.20 -43.64 27.87
C VAL A 568 19.21 -43.93 28.99
N ASP A 569 19.17 -43.14 30.06
CA ASP A 569 19.99 -43.39 31.26
C ASP A 569 19.56 -44.68 31.96
N SER A 570 20.46 -45.63 32.16
CA SER A 570 20.15 -46.92 32.81
C SER A 570 21.27 -47.30 33.80
N PRO A 571 20.96 -47.63 35.07
CA PRO A 571 19.63 -47.73 35.68
C PRO A 571 19.03 -46.38 36.09
N VAL A 572 17.69 -46.32 36.18
CA VAL A 572 16.95 -45.19 36.79
C VAL A 572 16.52 -45.60 38.20
N ALA A 573 16.98 -44.88 39.22
CA ALA A 573 16.57 -45.14 40.61
C ALA A 573 15.10 -44.74 40.83
N ILE A 574 14.38 -45.54 41.63
CA ILE A 574 13.07 -45.19 42.19
C ILE A 574 13.27 -44.72 43.64
N ASP A 575 14.09 -45.48 44.38
CA ASP A 575 14.58 -45.17 45.72
C ASP A 575 15.88 -45.96 45.98
N ASP A 576 16.37 -45.96 47.22
CA ASP A 576 17.58 -46.69 47.64
C ASP A 576 17.52 -48.20 47.41
N ASP A 577 16.33 -48.80 47.29
CA ASP A 577 16.12 -50.25 47.26
C ASP A 577 15.35 -50.75 46.02
N ARG A 578 14.94 -49.86 45.12
CA ARG A 578 14.23 -50.16 43.85
C ARG A 578 14.77 -49.33 42.68
N ARG A 579 14.99 -49.95 41.52
CA ARG A 579 15.44 -49.25 40.30
C ARG A 579 14.93 -49.91 39.01
N TRP A 580 14.64 -49.10 38.00
CA TRP A 580 14.38 -49.58 36.64
C TRP A 580 15.70 -49.78 35.88
N VAL A 581 15.79 -50.86 35.11
CA VAL A 581 16.91 -51.15 34.21
C VAL A 581 16.38 -51.31 32.79
N CYS A 582 16.94 -50.55 31.85
CA CYS A 582 16.65 -50.71 30.43
C CYS A 582 17.29 -52.02 29.95
N VAL A 583 16.48 -52.91 29.39
CA VAL A 583 16.88 -54.25 28.90
C VAL A 583 16.88 -54.35 27.38
N GLY A 584 16.57 -53.24 26.70
CA GLY A 584 16.51 -53.19 25.24
C GLY A 584 15.56 -52.10 24.74
N TRP A 585 15.23 -52.19 23.46
CA TRP A 585 14.15 -51.43 22.82
C TRP A 585 13.48 -52.30 21.75
N THR A 586 12.23 -52.01 21.46
CA THR A 586 11.52 -52.53 20.28
C THR A 586 11.57 -51.49 19.18
N GLY A 587 11.93 -51.90 17.96
CA GLY A 587 12.16 -51.01 16.82
C GLY A 587 11.35 -51.40 15.60
N THR A 588 10.82 -50.41 14.88
CA THR A 588 10.19 -50.58 13.57
C THR A 588 10.73 -49.58 12.56
N GLY A 589 10.54 -49.83 11.27
CA GLY A 589 10.97 -48.92 10.20
C GLY A 589 12.43 -49.12 9.83
N SER A 590 13.26 -48.09 9.98
CA SER A 590 14.68 -48.11 9.60
C SER A 590 15.62 -48.71 10.66
N ILE A 591 15.07 -49.18 11.79
CA ILE A 591 15.80 -49.93 12.82
C ILE A 591 14.91 -51.06 13.36
N GLY A 592 15.54 -52.13 13.85
CA GLY A 592 14.87 -53.21 14.60
C GLY A 592 15.14 -53.17 16.10
N ASP A 593 14.75 -54.23 16.78
CA ASP A 593 14.94 -54.44 18.21
C ASP A 593 16.42 -54.49 18.62
N GLY A 594 16.70 -54.18 19.89
CA GLY A 594 18.02 -54.38 20.51
C GLY A 594 17.95 -54.53 22.03
N SER A 595 19.11 -54.78 22.66
CA SER A 595 19.21 -55.37 24.02
C SER A 595 19.99 -54.54 25.05
N VAL A 596 20.25 -53.26 24.76
CA VAL A 596 20.96 -52.31 25.65
C VAL A 596 20.16 -51.00 25.77
N SER A 597 20.74 -49.91 26.27
CA SER A 597 20.05 -48.61 26.43
C SER A 597 20.39 -47.56 25.35
N TYR A 598 21.01 -47.96 24.24
CA TYR A 598 21.44 -47.09 23.13
C TYR A 598 21.21 -47.79 21.79
N THR A 599 20.51 -47.15 20.86
CA THR A 599 20.11 -47.73 19.56
C THR A 599 21.26 -48.04 18.61
N GLY A 600 22.44 -47.44 18.83
CA GLY A 600 23.43 -47.28 17.78
C GLY A 600 23.00 -46.20 16.76
N GLN A 601 23.84 -45.98 15.75
CA GLN A 601 23.54 -45.08 14.62
C GLN A 601 22.85 -45.85 13.50
N PHE A 602 21.75 -45.30 12.98
CA PHE A 602 21.05 -45.79 11.79
C PHE A 602 20.69 -44.62 10.85
N GLN A 603 20.36 -44.91 9.59
CA GLN A 603 19.88 -43.91 8.63
C GLN A 603 18.36 -44.02 8.50
N ILE A 604 17.62 -42.91 8.59
CA ILE A 604 16.16 -42.95 8.40
C ILE A 604 15.79 -42.96 6.91
N THR A 605 14.99 -43.95 6.53
CA THR A 605 14.61 -44.30 5.15
C THR A 605 13.13 -44.66 5.00
N GLN A 606 12.39 -44.70 6.12
CA GLN A 606 10.95 -44.88 6.23
C GLN A 606 10.47 -44.42 7.62
N GLU A 607 9.15 -44.29 7.83
CA GLU A 607 8.59 -44.06 9.17
C GLU A 607 9.15 -45.07 10.16
N THR A 608 9.63 -44.59 11.31
CA THR A 608 10.44 -45.38 12.25
C THR A 608 9.97 -45.15 13.68
N THR A 609 9.74 -46.22 14.44
CA THR A 609 9.40 -46.13 15.87
C THR A 609 10.40 -46.87 16.74
N VAL A 610 10.67 -46.35 17.94
CA VAL A 610 11.51 -46.97 18.98
C VAL A 610 10.83 -46.83 20.34
N VAL A 611 10.69 -47.95 21.05
CA VAL A 611 10.15 -47.97 22.43
C VAL A 611 11.16 -48.66 23.33
N PHE A 612 11.72 -47.94 24.31
CA PHE A 612 12.66 -48.53 25.26
C PHE A 612 11.96 -49.45 26.28
N ASN A 613 12.52 -50.64 26.46
CA ASN A 613 11.96 -51.73 27.26
C ASN A 613 12.70 -51.85 28.60
N TRP A 614 11.95 -52.00 29.69
CA TRP A 614 12.48 -51.91 31.05
C TRP A 614 12.05 -53.09 31.92
N ARG A 615 12.89 -53.45 32.90
CA ARG A 615 12.54 -54.36 34.00
C ARG A 615 12.90 -53.75 35.34
N LEU A 616 12.09 -54.04 36.35
CA LEU A 616 12.35 -53.62 37.73
C LEU A 616 13.45 -54.48 38.34
N GLN A 617 14.29 -53.86 39.17
CA GLN A 617 15.24 -54.54 40.05
C GLN A 617 15.00 -54.12 41.50
N TYR A 618 15.09 -55.11 42.39
CA TYR A 618 15.04 -54.94 43.84
C TYR A 618 16.43 -55.12 44.46
N ARG A 619 16.66 -54.40 45.56
CA ARG A 619 17.90 -54.51 46.33
C ARG A 619 17.83 -55.65 47.33
N LEU A 620 18.89 -56.44 47.36
CA LEU A 620 19.15 -57.45 48.37
C LEU A 620 20.26 -56.95 49.28
N ARG A 621 20.01 -57.00 50.58
CA ARG A 621 20.98 -56.67 51.64
C ARG A 621 21.23 -57.95 52.44
N VAL A 622 22.50 -58.29 52.63
CA VAL A 622 22.95 -59.47 53.37
C VAL A 622 24.11 -59.05 54.27
N ASP A 623 24.07 -59.51 55.52
CA ASP A 623 25.09 -59.26 56.54
C ASP A 623 25.23 -60.48 57.48
N ALA A 624 26.32 -60.58 58.23
CA ALA A 624 26.55 -61.72 59.12
C ALA A 624 27.28 -61.29 60.39
N ASN A 625 26.79 -61.71 61.56
CA ASN A 625 27.48 -61.42 62.83
C ASN A 625 28.87 -62.08 62.89
N TYR A 626 29.03 -63.22 62.20
CA TYR A 626 30.29 -63.89 61.93
C TYR A 626 30.26 -64.56 60.55
N GLY A 627 31.41 -64.61 59.89
CA GLY A 627 31.60 -65.39 58.65
C GLY A 627 31.40 -64.56 57.39
N THR A 628 30.93 -65.21 56.32
CA THR A 628 30.66 -64.56 55.03
C THR A 628 29.37 -65.09 54.40
N ILE A 629 28.78 -64.32 53.48
CA ILE A 629 27.60 -64.72 52.70
C ILE A 629 27.90 -64.63 51.22
N MET A 630 27.35 -65.55 50.44
CA MET A 630 27.22 -65.41 48.99
C MET A 630 25.74 -65.47 48.55
N PRO A 631 25.38 -64.79 47.44
CA PRO A 631 26.19 -63.83 46.69
C PRO A 631 26.39 -62.49 47.42
N ASP A 632 27.45 -61.79 47.05
CA ASP A 632 27.76 -60.40 47.44
C ASP A 632 26.93 -59.36 46.66
N LYS A 633 26.39 -59.78 45.51
CA LYS A 633 25.55 -58.98 44.61
C LYS A 633 24.33 -58.42 45.33
N ARG A 634 24.07 -57.13 45.09
CA ARG A 634 23.04 -56.36 45.82
C ARG A 634 21.79 -56.01 45.02
N TRP A 635 21.71 -56.35 43.73
CA TRP A 635 20.58 -55.99 42.87
C TRP A 635 20.24 -57.14 41.92
N PHE A 636 18.96 -57.48 41.86
CA PHE A 636 18.41 -58.60 41.09
C PHE A 636 17.09 -58.19 40.45
N PHE A 637 16.69 -58.83 39.36
CA PHE A 637 15.43 -58.52 38.69
C PHE A 637 14.21 -58.98 39.48
N GLU A 638 13.09 -58.30 39.26
CA GLU A 638 11.79 -58.73 39.74
C GLU A 638 11.48 -60.17 39.28
N GLY A 639 11.16 -61.02 40.25
CA GLY A 639 10.91 -62.45 40.08
C GLY A 639 12.17 -63.33 40.01
N GLU A 640 13.38 -62.78 40.13
CA GLU A 640 14.63 -63.56 40.13
C GLU A 640 14.81 -64.30 41.47
N THR A 641 15.07 -65.61 41.42
CA THR A 641 15.36 -66.42 42.61
C THR A 641 16.85 -66.42 42.90
N VAL A 642 17.22 -65.96 44.08
CA VAL A 642 18.60 -65.91 44.58
C VAL A 642 18.81 -67.00 45.62
N GLU A 643 19.86 -67.80 45.47
CA GLU A 643 20.33 -68.69 46.53
C GLU A 643 21.25 -67.91 47.48
N LEU A 644 20.96 -67.94 48.78
CA LEU A 644 21.80 -67.38 49.84
C LEU A 644 22.52 -68.50 50.56
N SER A 645 23.84 -68.36 50.75
CA SER A 645 24.67 -69.30 51.51
C SER A 645 25.51 -68.55 52.54
N ALA A 646 25.34 -68.88 53.83
CA ALA A 646 26.18 -68.40 54.93
C ALA A 646 27.30 -69.40 55.24
N TYR A 647 28.54 -68.92 55.30
CA TYR A 647 29.73 -69.70 55.58
C TYR A 647 30.31 -69.32 56.95
N SER A 648 30.53 -70.33 57.79
CA SER A 648 31.19 -70.17 59.09
C SER A 648 32.63 -69.63 58.93
N PRO A 649 33.15 -68.82 59.87
CA PRO A 649 34.58 -68.47 59.90
C PRO A 649 35.53 -69.67 60.06
N GLY A 650 35.01 -70.83 60.44
CA GLY A 650 35.78 -72.05 60.67
C GLY A 650 36.18 -72.25 62.14
N ASN A 651 36.02 -73.49 62.60
CA ASN A 651 36.41 -73.91 63.94
C ASN A 651 37.90 -74.20 64.00
N THR A 652 38.53 -73.86 65.12
CA THR A 652 39.93 -74.18 65.43
C THR A 652 40.01 -74.84 66.81
N ALA A 653 41.23 -75.18 67.27
CA ALA A 653 41.44 -75.61 68.66
C ALA A 653 41.15 -74.51 69.71
N LYS A 654 40.87 -73.26 69.29
CA LYS A 654 40.72 -72.09 70.17
C LYS A 654 39.40 -71.31 69.99
N GLN A 655 38.69 -71.49 68.88
CA GLN A 655 37.39 -70.86 68.61
C GLN A 655 36.44 -71.86 67.93
N ARG A 656 35.14 -71.78 68.19
CA ARG A 656 34.12 -72.57 67.48
C ARG A 656 32.82 -71.79 67.29
N PHE A 657 32.16 -72.03 66.17
CA PHE A 657 30.92 -71.36 65.78
C PHE A 657 29.80 -72.36 65.57
N PHE A 658 28.62 -72.04 66.08
CA PHE A 658 27.40 -72.83 65.92
C PHE A 658 26.36 -72.02 65.15
N TRP A 659 25.82 -72.58 64.07
CA TRP A 659 24.72 -71.97 63.33
C TRP A 659 23.51 -71.76 64.25
N GLN A 660 22.88 -70.58 64.20
CA GLN A 660 21.63 -70.29 64.92
C GLN A 660 20.46 -70.10 63.97
N GLY A 661 20.72 -69.58 62.76
CA GLY A 661 19.70 -69.31 61.76
C GLY A 661 19.89 -67.96 61.09
N TRP A 662 18.95 -67.61 60.21
CA TRP A 662 18.82 -66.28 59.64
C TRP A 662 17.78 -65.45 60.38
N THR A 663 17.95 -64.14 60.43
CA THR A 663 16.87 -63.17 60.67
C THR A 663 16.66 -62.34 59.40
N GLY A 664 15.51 -61.67 59.26
CA GLY A 664 15.26 -60.80 58.10
C GLY A 664 13.81 -60.71 57.64
N THR A 665 13.63 -60.23 56.41
CA THR A 665 12.37 -59.73 55.83
C THR A 665 11.15 -60.66 55.95
N ASP A 666 11.32 -61.99 56.00
CA ASP A 666 10.22 -62.96 56.15
C ASP A 666 10.43 -63.97 57.29
N ILE A 667 11.59 -63.92 57.95
CA ILE A 667 11.95 -64.83 59.05
C ILE A 667 11.74 -64.14 60.41
N GLY A 668 11.72 -62.81 60.43
CA GLY A 668 11.55 -62.01 61.63
C GLY A 668 12.87 -61.82 62.40
N GLY A 669 12.76 -61.52 63.69
CA GLY A 669 13.90 -61.23 64.58
C GLY A 669 14.45 -62.42 65.38
N THR A 670 13.90 -63.63 65.18
CA THR A 670 14.41 -64.86 65.82
C THR A 670 15.17 -65.68 64.78
N PRO A 671 16.45 -66.02 64.99
CA PRO A 671 17.21 -66.85 64.06
C PRO A 671 16.52 -68.19 63.75
N ALA A 672 16.31 -68.50 62.48
CA ALA A 672 15.75 -69.78 62.02
C ALA A 672 16.22 -70.20 60.62
N GLY A 673 15.98 -71.46 60.25
CA GLY A 673 16.30 -72.03 58.94
C GLY A 673 17.74 -72.55 58.81
N ASP A 674 18.04 -73.15 57.65
CA ASP A 674 19.36 -73.69 57.31
C ASP A 674 20.35 -72.61 56.84
N PRO A 675 21.68 -72.86 56.89
CA PRO A 675 22.70 -71.91 56.40
C PRO A 675 22.62 -71.64 54.89
N THR A 676 21.83 -72.42 54.15
CA THR A 676 21.51 -72.20 52.73
C THR A 676 20.01 -72.04 52.54
N MET A 677 19.56 -70.99 51.86
CA MET A 677 18.15 -70.77 51.51
C MET A 677 17.98 -70.25 50.07
N THR A 678 16.75 -70.24 49.55
CA THR A 678 16.41 -69.55 48.30
C THR A 678 15.36 -68.46 48.53
N VAL A 679 15.50 -67.36 47.79
CA VAL A 679 14.75 -66.11 47.99
C VAL A 679 14.31 -65.55 46.64
N THR A 680 13.01 -65.42 46.41
CA THR A 680 12.48 -64.74 45.22
C THR A 680 12.47 -63.23 45.44
N MET A 681 13.09 -62.46 44.53
CA MET A 681 13.16 -61.01 44.60
C MET A 681 11.90 -60.36 43.99
N ASP A 682 10.80 -60.38 44.78
CA ASP A 682 9.50 -59.73 44.52
C ASP A 682 9.32 -58.39 45.26
N LYS A 683 10.27 -58.05 46.14
CA LYS A 683 10.33 -56.83 46.96
C LYS A 683 11.79 -56.59 47.40
N PRO A 684 12.14 -55.42 47.98
CA PRO A 684 13.40 -55.25 48.71
C PRO A 684 13.52 -56.24 49.88
N ARG A 685 14.72 -56.79 50.08
CA ARG A 685 14.95 -57.84 51.08
C ARG A 685 16.25 -57.63 51.83
N SER A 686 16.22 -57.93 53.14
CA SER A 686 17.36 -57.85 54.04
C SER A 686 17.39 -59.10 54.92
N TYR A 687 18.55 -59.76 55.00
CA TYR A 687 18.78 -60.90 55.89
C TYR A 687 20.11 -60.77 56.63
N GLU A 688 20.15 -61.31 57.85
CA GLU A 688 21.35 -61.40 58.66
C GLU A 688 21.60 -62.85 59.09
N ALA A 689 22.80 -63.36 58.88
CA ALA A 689 23.22 -64.70 59.29
C ALA A 689 23.76 -64.69 60.72
N HIS A 690 23.19 -65.55 61.59
CA HIS A 690 23.54 -65.60 63.01
C HIS A 690 24.27 -66.90 63.38
N TRP A 691 25.47 -66.73 63.95
CA TRP A 691 26.27 -67.77 64.58
C TRP A 691 26.48 -67.46 66.06
N ARG A 692 26.44 -68.48 66.93
CA ARG A 692 26.95 -68.38 68.30
C ARG A 692 28.44 -68.73 68.30
N ALA A 693 29.28 -67.79 68.72
CA ALA A 693 30.70 -68.02 68.95
C ALA A 693 30.95 -68.55 70.37
N GLU A 694 31.91 -69.44 70.49
CA GLU A 694 32.51 -69.89 71.75
C GLU A 694 34.04 -69.91 71.62
N TYR A 695 34.72 -69.45 72.65
CA TYR A 695 36.17 -69.31 72.71
C TYR A 695 36.78 -70.15 73.82
N TYR A 696 38.03 -70.58 73.62
CA TYR A 696 38.78 -71.33 74.61
C TYR A 696 39.48 -70.38 75.60
N LEU A 697 39.22 -70.57 76.89
CA LEU A 697 40.05 -70.06 77.97
C LEU A 697 41.05 -71.15 78.35
N MET A 698 42.34 -70.87 78.21
CA MET A 698 43.41 -71.73 78.73
C MET A 698 44.00 -71.10 79.99
N ALA A 699 43.93 -71.79 81.13
CA ALA A 699 44.38 -71.26 82.42
C ALA A 699 45.42 -72.19 83.06
N VAL A 700 46.58 -71.64 83.44
CA VAL A 700 47.69 -72.41 84.04
C VAL A 700 48.31 -71.64 85.20
N ALA A 701 48.62 -72.33 86.30
CA ALA A 701 49.45 -71.78 87.37
C ALA A 701 50.89 -72.29 87.27
N GLN A 702 51.85 -71.39 87.44
CA GLN A 702 53.27 -71.70 87.60
C GLN A 702 53.71 -71.43 89.04
N ASN A 703 54.50 -72.33 89.60
CA ASN A 703 54.93 -72.30 91.00
C ASN A 703 53.74 -72.18 92.00
N GLY A 704 52.62 -72.83 91.73
CA GLY A 704 51.42 -72.78 92.58
C GLY A 704 50.27 -73.57 91.97
N ALA A 705 49.03 -73.27 92.35
CA ALA A 705 47.81 -73.85 91.79
C ALA A 705 46.81 -72.76 91.37
N LEU A 706 45.81 -73.13 90.57
CA LEU A 706 44.60 -72.32 90.37
C LEU A 706 43.61 -72.57 91.52
N ALA A 707 42.76 -71.59 91.80
CA ALA A 707 41.74 -71.68 92.86
C ALA A 707 40.50 -72.49 92.44
N GLY A 708 40.38 -72.86 91.17
CA GLY A 708 39.29 -73.63 90.58
C GLY A 708 39.68 -74.16 89.20
N ASP A 709 38.76 -74.88 88.58
CA ASP A 709 38.88 -75.30 87.19
C ASP A 709 38.31 -74.21 86.27
N TYR A 710 39.13 -73.70 85.36
CA TYR A 710 38.84 -72.57 84.48
C TYR A 710 39.18 -72.87 83.01
N ASP A 711 39.69 -74.07 82.70
CA ASP A 711 40.19 -74.42 81.37
C ASP A 711 39.03 -75.00 80.53
N GLY A 712 38.70 -74.38 79.39
CA GLY A 712 37.61 -74.86 78.55
C GLY A 712 36.93 -73.82 77.66
N TRP A 713 35.73 -74.19 77.20
CA TRP A 713 34.95 -73.43 76.23
C TRP A 713 33.89 -72.55 76.90
N TYR A 714 33.93 -71.25 76.58
CA TYR A 714 33.00 -70.25 77.08
C TYR A 714 32.31 -69.51 75.90
N PRO A 715 31.05 -69.06 76.03
CA PRO A 715 30.41 -68.21 75.04
C PRO A 715 31.18 -66.89 74.82
N ASP A 716 31.03 -66.31 73.63
CA ASP A 716 31.43 -64.93 73.37
C ASP A 716 30.84 -63.95 74.40
N GLY A 717 31.65 -62.97 74.82
CA GLY A 717 31.31 -62.00 75.87
C GLY A 717 31.18 -62.56 77.28
N ALA A 718 31.40 -63.87 77.52
CA ALA A 718 31.38 -64.44 78.86
C ALA A 718 32.54 -63.91 79.72
N THR A 719 32.29 -63.66 81.00
CA THR A 719 33.30 -63.13 81.93
C THR A 719 33.61 -64.14 83.03
N VAL A 720 34.91 -64.36 83.30
CA VAL A 720 35.44 -65.38 84.21
C VAL A 720 36.36 -64.72 85.25
N GLN A 721 36.21 -65.13 86.50
CA GLN A 721 36.96 -64.63 87.66
C GLN A 721 38.00 -65.69 88.09
N ILE A 722 39.25 -65.51 87.67
CA ILE A 722 40.32 -66.50 87.77
C ILE A 722 41.16 -66.22 89.01
N GLY A 723 41.14 -67.14 89.98
CA GLY A 723 41.96 -67.08 91.19
C GLY A 723 43.13 -68.05 91.16
N ALA A 724 44.17 -67.73 91.92
CA ALA A 724 45.36 -68.58 92.10
C ALA A 724 45.70 -68.76 93.59
N VAL A 725 46.37 -69.86 93.91
CA VAL A 725 46.77 -70.26 95.27
C VAL A 725 48.30 -70.43 95.31
N PRO A 726 49.00 -69.81 96.26
CA PRO A 726 50.46 -69.91 96.37
C PRO A 726 50.90 -71.30 96.88
N PRO A 727 52.20 -71.63 96.78
CA PRO A 727 52.79 -72.77 97.49
C PRO A 727 52.58 -72.71 99.01
N ALA A 728 52.84 -73.84 99.67
CA ALA A 728 52.91 -73.89 101.12
C ALA A 728 53.93 -72.85 101.66
N PRO A 729 53.61 -72.12 102.75
CA PRO A 729 54.48 -71.09 103.28
C PRO A 729 55.73 -71.69 103.94
N GLU A 730 56.90 -71.21 103.53
CA GLU A 730 58.19 -71.50 104.17
C GLU A 730 58.57 -70.35 105.13
N PRO A 731 59.20 -70.63 106.29
CA PRO A 731 59.60 -69.57 107.22
C PRO A 731 60.51 -68.52 106.58
N GLY A 732 60.13 -67.24 106.66
CA GLY A 732 60.89 -66.14 106.04
C GLY A 732 60.76 -66.05 104.51
N VAL A 733 59.80 -66.76 103.91
CA VAL A 733 59.49 -66.72 102.47
C VAL A 733 58.05 -66.24 102.28
N ARG A 734 57.80 -65.46 101.23
CA ARG A 734 56.44 -65.20 100.72
C ARG A 734 56.42 -65.35 99.20
N PHE A 735 55.22 -65.52 98.65
CA PHE A 735 55.01 -65.50 97.20
C PHE A 735 54.08 -64.35 96.84
N VAL A 736 54.35 -63.72 95.70
CA VAL A 736 53.48 -62.72 95.07
C VAL A 736 53.07 -63.22 93.69
N VAL A 737 51.82 -62.98 93.28
CA VAL A 737 51.30 -63.46 92.00
C VAL A 737 51.41 -62.38 90.93
N GLY A 738 51.93 -62.74 89.77
CA GLY A 738 51.73 -61.99 88.53
C GLY A 738 50.87 -62.81 87.56
N TRP A 739 50.27 -62.13 86.59
CA TRP A 739 49.37 -62.70 85.61
C TRP A 739 49.78 -62.28 84.20
N SER A 740 50.19 -63.22 83.37
CA SER A 740 50.60 -62.99 81.98
C SER A 740 49.78 -63.81 80.99
N GLY A 741 49.82 -63.48 79.69
CA GLY A 741 49.14 -64.23 78.64
C GLY A 741 48.56 -63.36 77.52
N THR A 742 47.32 -63.62 77.11
CA THR A 742 46.71 -62.96 75.93
C THR A 742 45.22 -62.73 76.10
N GLY A 743 44.73 -61.52 75.80
CA GLY A 743 43.30 -61.19 75.80
C GLY A 743 42.75 -60.68 77.14
N PHE A 744 43.65 -60.36 78.08
CA PHE A 744 43.38 -59.57 79.28
C PHE A 744 44.58 -58.63 79.52
N THR A 745 44.49 -57.72 80.51
CA THR A 745 45.62 -56.86 80.88
C THR A 745 46.56 -57.60 81.82
N GLU A 746 47.82 -57.77 81.42
CA GLU A 746 48.84 -58.42 82.26
C GLU A 746 49.14 -57.62 83.54
N VAL A 747 49.53 -58.34 84.60
CA VAL A 747 49.78 -57.81 85.94
C VAL A 747 51.13 -58.31 86.42
N GLU A 748 52.06 -57.40 86.70
CA GLU A 748 53.38 -57.75 87.24
C GLU A 748 53.28 -58.38 88.65
N PRO A 749 54.16 -59.32 89.02
CA PRO A 749 54.12 -59.97 90.33
C PRO A 749 54.28 -58.97 91.48
N ALA A 750 53.22 -58.73 92.26
CA ALA A 750 53.22 -57.72 93.33
C ALA A 750 52.41 -58.14 94.58
N PRO A 751 52.69 -57.60 95.77
CA PRO A 751 51.98 -57.94 97.00
C PRO A 751 50.50 -57.52 97.01
N ASP A 752 50.15 -56.55 96.18
CA ASP A 752 48.84 -55.93 95.97
C ASP A 752 48.23 -56.30 94.59
N ALA A 753 48.86 -57.22 93.85
CA ALA A 753 48.32 -57.73 92.59
C ALA A 753 46.94 -58.40 92.82
N PRO A 754 45.91 -58.06 92.01
CA PRO A 754 44.59 -58.64 92.15
C PRO A 754 44.61 -60.17 92.02
N ASN A 755 43.88 -60.83 92.92
CA ASN A 755 43.66 -62.28 92.92
C ASN A 755 42.31 -62.55 93.62
N PRO A 756 41.25 -62.91 92.87
CA PRO A 756 41.21 -63.22 91.44
C PRO A 756 41.41 -62.01 90.51
N ILE A 757 41.63 -62.30 89.23
CA ILE A 757 41.51 -61.34 88.11
C ILE A 757 40.23 -61.61 87.29
N GLU A 758 39.73 -60.57 86.62
CA GLU A 758 38.61 -60.67 85.69
C GLU A 758 39.09 -60.77 84.23
N VAL A 759 38.44 -61.65 83.45
CA VAL A 759 38.73 -61.89 82.04
C VAL A 759 37.43 -62.00 81.25
N THR A 760 37.29 -61.29 80.13
CA THR A 760 36.12 -61.37 79.23
C THR A 760 36.50 -62.03 77.90
N LEU A 761 35.77 -63.07 77.51
CA LEU A 761 36.04 -63.91 76.34
C LEU A 761 35.44 -63.29 75.06
N ASN A 762 35.99 -62.17 74.62
CA ASN A 762 35.72 -61.57 73.30
C ASN A 762 36.62 -62.19 72.19
N GLY A 763 37.13 -63.40 72.44
CA GLY A 763 38.20 -64.07 71.69
C GLY A 763 38.89 -65.12 72.56
N PRO A 764 39.81 -65.93 72.00
CA PRO A 764 40.53 -66.95 72.78
C PRO A 764 41.53 -66.32 73.76
N VAL A 765 41.50 -66.75 75.01
CA VAL A 765 42.36 -66.22 76.08
C VAL A 765 43.33 -67.28 76.58
N SER A 766 44.55 -66.87 76.91
CA SER A 766 45.46 -67.66 77.73
C SER A 766 45.89 -66.86 78.96
N VAL A 767 45.94 -67.51 80.12
CA VAL A 767 46.27 -66.92 81.42
C VAL A 767 47.29 -67.79 82.16
N PHE A 768 48.38 -67.15 82.60
CA PHE A 768 49.47 -67.76 83.34
C PHE A 768 49.63 -67.07 84.70
N ALA A 769 49.11 -67.69 85.76
CA ALA A 769 49.28 -67.23 87.13
C ALA A 769 50.67 -67.64 87.64
N THR A 770 51.60 -66.70 87.73
CA THR A 770 53.01 -66.97 88.08
C THR A 770 53.31 -66.48 89.48
N TRP A 771 53.54 -67.41 90.41
CA TRP A 771 53.98 -67.07 91.76
C TRP A 771 55.49 -66.88 91.81
N VAL A 772 55.92 -65.67 92.18
CA VAL A 772 57.33 -65.30 92.33
C VAL A 772 57.70 -65.26 93.80
N ARG A 773 58.83 -65.89 94.13
CA ARG A 773 59.34 -66.03 95.49
C ARG A 773 60.06 -64.76 95.96
N GLN A 774 59.71 -64.28 97.14
CA GLN A 774 60.43 -63.25 97.88
C GLN A 774 60.94 -63.78 99.22
N PHE A 775 62.12 -63.32 99.62
CA PHE A 775 62.79 -63.64 100.88
C PHE A 775 62.75 -62.46 101.84
N ALA A 776 62.62 -62.77 103.13
CA ALA A 776 62.73 -61.81 104.21
C ALA A 776 64.22 -61.49 104.48
N LEU A 777 64.56 -60.20 104.51
CA LEU A 777 65.70 -59.69 105.26
C LEU A 777 65.20 -59.07 106.57
N GLN A 778 65.63 -59.61 107.71
CA GLN A 778 65.40 -58.99 109.01
C GLN A 778 66.63 -58.17 109.43
N ILE A 779 66.48 -56.85 109.53
CA ILE A 779 67.48 -55.97 110.15
C ILE A 779 67.23 -55.96 111.66
N ILE A 780 68.28 -56.20 112.44
CA ILE A 780 68.26 -56.22 113.90
C ILE A 780 69.35 -55.28 114.41
N ASN A 781 69.00 -54.41 115.36
CA ASN A 781 69.95 -53.55 116.07
C ASN A 781 69.69 -53.72 117.57
N PRO A 782 70.22 -54.77 118.22
CA PRO A 782 69.81 -55.19 119.56
C PRO A 782 70.25 -54.20 120.65
N GLN A 783 71.26 -53.38 120.36
CA GLN A 783 71.76 -52.33 121.25
C GLN A 783 71.05 -50.98 121.05
N GLY A 784 70.31 -50.81 119.94
CA GLY A 784 69.60 -49.56 119.62
C GLY A 784 70.52 -48.36 119.34
N VAL A 785 71.80 -48.61 119.02
CA VAL A 785 72.82 -47.58 118.78
C VAL A 785 72.93 -47.30 117.28
N GLY A 786 73.15 -46.04 116.90
CA GLY A 786 73.21 -45.60 115.50
C GLY A 786 71.89 -45.71 114.74
N THR A 787 71.93 -45.27 113.49
CA THR A 787 70.79 -45.17 112.57
C THR A 787 70.98 -46.08 111.36
N PRO A 788 70.80 -47.41 111.50
CA PRO A 788 70.94 -48.32 110.38
C PRO A 788 69.88 -48.05 109.30
N SER A 789 70.29 -48.21 108.06
CA SER A 789 69.49 -48.05 106.85
C SER A 789 69.70 -49.26 105.94
N PRO A 790 68.67 -50.09 105.66
CA PRO A 790 67.31 -50.02 106.20
C PRO A 790 67.25 -50.13 107.75
N ALA A 791 66.20 -49.56 108.32
CA ALA A 791 65.96 -49.52 109.77
C ALA A 791 65.65 -50.92 110.34
N PRO A 792 65.66 -51.14 111.67
CA PRO A 792 65.33 -52.44 112.25
C PRO A 792 63.89 -52.87 111.91
N GLY A 793 63.74 -54.03 111.28
CA GLY A 793 62.46 -54.47 110.70
C GLY A 793 62.64 -55.57 109.64
N THR A 794 61.52 -56.04 109.09
CA THR A 794 61.51 -57.10 108.06
C THR A 794 61.17 -56.52 106.69
N TYR A 795 62.10 -56.68 105.75
CA TYR A 795 62.01 -56.24 104.37
C TYR A 795 61.90 -57.46 103.45
N TRP A 796 61.25 -57.28 102.30
CA TRP A 796 60.97 -58.38 101.37
C TRP A 796 61.55 -58.07 100.00
N TYR A 797 62.37 -58.99 99.50
CA TYR A 797 63.13 -58.85 98.26
C TYR A 797 62.93 -60.09 97.38
N TYR A 798 62.93 -59.92 96.06
CA TYR A 798 62.86 -61.04 95.12
C TYR A 798 64.16 -61.86 95.14
N SER A 799 64.04 -63.17 94.85
CA SER A 799 65.20 -64.07 94.81
C SER A 799 66.28 -63.58 93.86
N GLY A 800 67.50 -63.38 94.37
CA GLY A 800 68.65 -62.86 93.65
C GLY A 800 68.80 -61.34 93.65
N GLU A 801 67.88 -60.58 94.27
CA GLU A 801 68.03 -59.12 94.38
C GLU A 801 69.24 -58.71 95.21
N ARG A 802 69.86 -57.61 94.79
CA ARG A 802 71.01 -57.01 95.47
C ARG A 802 70.53 -56.14 96.62
N VAL A 803 70.69 -56.65 97.85
CA VAL A 803 70.35 -55.91 99.06
C VAL A 803 71.60 -55.22 99.61
N ARG A 804 71.39 -54.00 100.10
CA ARG A 804 72.42 -53.13 100.68
C ARG A 804 71.92 -52.52 101.97
N GLY A 805 72.84 -52.26 102.89
CA GLY A 805 72.55 -51.42 104.04
C GLY A 805 73.82 -50.92 104.72
N TRP A 806 73.65 -49.97 105.62
CA TRP A 806 74.74 -49.32 106.36
C TRP A 806 74.24 -48.81 107.71
N THR A 807 75.17 -48.43 108.57
CA THR A 807 74.92 -47.76 109.85
C THR A 807 76.02 -46.74 110.14
N ASP A 808 75.88 -45.92 111.18
CA ASP A 808 76.92 -44.95 111.55
C ASP A 808 78.21 -45.67 112.00
N PHE A 809 79.38 -45.25 111.54
CA PHE A 809 80.65 -45.84 112.04
C PHE A 809 80.88 -45.56 113.54
N ARG A 810 80.36 -44.43 114.05
CA ARG A 810 80.41 -44.03 115.46
C ARG A 810 79.07 -43.41 115.89
N SER A 811 78.49 -43.91 116.97
CA SER A 811 77.27 -43.36 117.56
C SER A 811 77.18 -43.67 119.06
N ALA A 812 76.53 -42.80 119.83
CA ALA A 812 76.34 -42.93 121.30
C ALA A 812 77.62 -43.25 122.13
N GLY A 813 78.81 -42.86 121.64
CA GLY A 813 80.10 -43.17 122.29
C GLY A 813 80.68 -44.56 121.95
N MET A 814 79.98 -45.34 121.11
CA MET A 814 80.41 -46.63 120.60
C MET A 814 80.90 -46.52 119.14
N ILE A 815 81.66 -47.51 118.69
CA ILE A 815 82.00 -47.77 117.29
C ILE A 815 81.15 -48.95 116.80
N CYS A 816 80.78 -48.93 115.52
CA CYS A 816 80.25 -50.12 114.86
C CYS A 816 81.36 -51.18 114.84
N ALA A 817 81.05 -52.38 115.31
CA ALA A 817 81.94 -53.55 115.31
C ALA A 817 81.39 -54.59 114.33
N GLY A 818 81.08 -54.12 113.12
CA GLY A 818 80.45 -54.92 112.08
C GLY A 818 79.02 -55.37 112.36
N PHE A 819 78.67 -56.47 111.71
CA PHE A 819 77.37 -57.12 111.77
C PHE A 819 77.51 -58.64 111.62
N ILE A 820 76.62 -59.36 112.30
CA ILE A 820 76.42 -60.80 112.10
C ILE A 820 75.33 -60.97 111.04
N GLY A 821 75.70 -61.57 109.91
CA GLY A 821 74.79 -62.00 108.87
C GLY A 821 74.39 -63.48 109.02
N THR A 822 73.16 -63.81 108.64
CA THR A 822 72.69 -65.19 108.46
C THR A 822 72.01 -65.36 107.11
N GLY A 823 71.97 -66.59 106.59
CA GLY A 823 71.46 -66.88 105.26
C GLY A 823 72.41 -66.30 104.20
N SER A 824 71.86 -65.57 103.23
CA SER A 824 72.65 -64.90 102.19
C SER A 824 73.46 -63.70 102.70
N ALA A 825 73.16 -63.19 103.89
CA ALA A 825 73.94 -62.13 104.49
C ALA A 825 75.28 -62.68 105.03
N PRO A 826 76.45 -62.21 104.52
CA PRO A 826 77.73 -62.51 105.16
C PRO A 826 77.80 -61.81 106.52
N SER A 827 78.71 -62.25 107.40
CA SER A 827 79.16 -61.41 108.52
C SER A 827 80.37 -60.60 108.09
N GLY A 828 80.56 -59.40 108.63
CA GLY A 828 81.70 -58.53 108.31
C GLY A 828 81.84 -57.37 109.28
N ASP A 829 83.06 -56.82 109.38
CA ASP A 829 83.46 -55.86 110.43
C ASP A 829 83.16 -54.38 110.07
N GLU A 830 82.80 -54.11 108.81
CA GLU A 830 82.48 -52.79 108.27
C GLU A 830 81.10 -52.27 108.69
N PRO A 831 80.86 -50.95 108.72
CA PRO A 831 79.55 -50.35 109.01
C PRO A 831 78.58 -50.41 107.81
N TYR A 832 78.82 -51.28 106.82
CA TYR A 832 77.96 -51.47 105.64
C TYR A 832 78.00 -52.91 105.11
N PHE A 833 76.94 -53.31 104.41
CA PHE A 833 76.79 -54.63 103.80
C PHE A 833 76.23 -54.54 102.37
N GLU A 834 76.63 -55.49 101.53
CA GLU A 834 76.05 -55.73 100.19
C GLU A 834 76.09 -57.24 99.88
N PHE A 835 74.95 -57.82 99.51
CA PHE A 835 74.85 -59.22 99.09
C PHE A 835 73.67 -59.43 98.12
N LEU A 836 73.58 -60.62 97.51
CA LEU A 836 72.40 -61.04 96.75
C LEU A 836 71.55 -61.95 97.63
N ILE A 837 70.26 -61.67 97.82
CA ILE A 837 69.40 -62.46 98.72
C ILE A 837 68.76 -63.65 98.00
N THR A 838 69.21 -64.86 98.33
CA THR A 838 68.73 -66.13 97.75
C THR A 838 68.12 -67.08 98.77
N GLU A 839 68.08 -66.69 100.05
CA GLU A 839 67.42 -67.37 101.16
C GLU A 839 67.05 -66.38 102.28
N PRO A 840 66.14 -66.72 103.23
CA PRO A 840 65.77 -65.83 104.33
C PRO A 840 67.01 -65.44 105.14
N SER A 841 67.22 -64.14 105.29
CA SER A 841 68.48 -63.58 105.80
C SER A 841 68.24 -62.67 107.00
N THR A 842 69.22 -62.56 107.89
CA THR A 842 69.22 -61.55 108.97
C THR A 842 70.53 -60.79 108.97
N VAL A 843 70.48 -59.52 109.37
CA VAL A 843 71.66 -58.68 109.63
C VAL A 843 71.51 -58.10 111.02
N THR A 844 72.38 -58.50 111.95
CA THR A 844 72.40 -58.03 113.34
C THR A 844 73.61 -57.12 113.54
N TRP A 845 73.37 -55.82 113.69
CA TRP A 845 74.42 -54.82 113.90
C TRP A 845 75.04 -54.93 115.30
N ASN A 846 76.38 -54.90 115.37
CA ASN A 846 77.15 -54.98 116.61
C ASN A 846 77.82 -53.63 116.92
N TRP A 847 77.88 -53.27 118.20
CA TRP A 847 78.54 -52.06 118.67
C TRP A 847 79.49 -52.36 119.84
N ALA A 848 80.70 -51.81 119.78
CA ALA A 848 81.74 -51.95 120.80
C ALA A 848 82.22 -50.59 121.34
N PRO A 849 82.80 -50.54 122.55
CA PRO A 849 83.53 -49.36 123.02
C PRO A 849 84.78 -49.09 122.16
N PRO A 850 85.27 -47.83 122.06
CA PRO A 850 86.41 -47.47 121.21
C PRO A 850 87.73 -48.17 121.53
N GLU A 851 87.88 -48.76 122.73
CA GLU A 851 89.09 -49.46 123.19
C GLU A 851 89.13 -50.95 122.77
N MET A 852 88.12 -51.45 122.04
CA MET A 852 87.97 -52.87 121.69
C MET A 852 87.89 -53.19 120.18
N ALA A 853 88.19 -52.24 119.29
CA ALA A 853 88.45 -52.58 117.88
C ALA A 853 89.95 -52.74 117.61
N PRO A 854 90.35 -53.71 116.76
CA PRO A 854 91.70 -53.74 116.21
C PRO A 854 91.95 -52.54 115.29
N ALA A 855 93.23 -52.18 115.10
CA ALA A 855 93.62 -51.18 114.11
C ALA A 855 93.53 -51.78 112.69
N PRO A 856 93.16 -50.98 111.67
CA PRO A 856 93.04 -51.45 110.29
C PRO A 856 94.40 -51.62 109.59
N GLU A 857 94.42 -52.45 108.55
CA GLU A 857 95.41 -52.43 107.45
C GLU A 857 94.84 -51.70 106.22
#